data_AF-A0A5C6UW01-F1
#
_entry.id   AF-A0A5C6UW01-F1
#
_cell.length_a   1.000
_cell.length_b   1.000
_cell.length_c   1.000
_cell.angle_alpha   90.00
_cell.angle_beta   90.00
_cell.angle_gamma   90.00
#
_symmetry.space_group_name_H-M   'P 1'
#
loop_
_entity.id
_entity.type
_entity.pdbx_description
1 polymer ?
#
loop_
_entity_poly.entity_id
_entity_poly.type
_entity_poly.pdbx_seq_one_letter_code
_entity_poly.pdbx_strand_id
1 'polypeptide(L)'
;MVLYEILKRLDLTEPDGRPIYAYDVTDEEYEQLRRALKDKKGCSSSDWANVEAAEFCIFVAEWWRRYYDGGTWSWEGPTSEIGLESWATTQYYPVVAEGTQYLRRELIELGDRRQFLGTLATEGGLPMQLAARQGNALVQGFRAMFDEIRIFGAPKLNPHELGQQQMSRLPQVFRHADTIPLLLGQVALVVWDYAHLVEGAEDPFKELSQQHPTWRNELPLQVRDSQMEALFTEVLGEANQARAEGTGQLRVVRRLAKIEGDWSLVAEIDAPSRILAKHLAQLLGVEESELPYTLKLKALNQDKERLFAIVSRTRDVYCVESTTSEPIFTGTPAAESIHLIAYVGENEFGEDRPLIGEPLGNEPWIFSPESDVSPLRLFSTGSVRSRRDHVLVAVHSTSSVESGEDGAAEPVFELGDRRVVRVLGKVTLAEEDGTHWRVRCDEESDKYLEARVLGIRWGLKHARNLPIYPMRPEVWVDREILGPHDVYWVANHRDRRLADAPPGDGLIRVLDDGGGVVMQRRICRLPDDAAIEVCPARHAEPGFLRLHGFGDIEVGSPDENITVLPSTLSDGPLEARFSYEGDRAPSVVNLYIRWQNEAEALLQVPYPHEVARFVAGERVLPNRGDWIAHSLGMLQAEVTPHKQLLTTPVVVGHLVAEDTALEMRDATHFEISLKPEHIGSKFSGRHILPISRIREHVDHALAGTMDLEARVELSLQWPGAFASEQRILRLYRYEGHIERSGANVFIPHFRDTPPNSWGELRVVAFRFQDTSVVRELQPTTDGEWLAKTDEWRPGTWCVLGIRDGRLSHRPHIFAIDGDYERTDWTKTCETFDRGARRRAYITLYEQMAEKPEHDAWRDIANIFKLAAELPATTFDALDCLTMVPKACATAFLKAGVNRIERWWSELEELPFSWHLISIADWRIAVTAVRTEVTAQAAELDMEIPADSYLGHVVQHMRKQLGGDSPLFAFLDEQLELGMELPAEELRFARTSDQMLEQMLLRPEFNELLGRRDPDYYRWPDWTVPKQVRRQPLFEKLCVHQPEKWRRAVADAPVVAALACSLGIHLERPDVIYLRRLRNFDRHWFDFAYRVTLARIIAKTPDDVLLGTAPQKNSVSHC
;
A
#
# COMPACT_ATOMS: atom_id res chain seq x y z
N MET A 1 -21.79 -39.05 30.98
CA MET A 1 -22.45 -37.74 30.93
C MET A 1 -22.01 -37.12 29.63
N VAL A 2 -22.96 -36.84 28.74
CA VAL A 2 -22.72 -36.45 27.35
C VAL A 2 -22.01 -35.09 27.28
N LEU A 3 -22.29 -34.18 28.22
CA LEU A 3 -21.62 -32.89 28.30
C LEU A 3 -20.09 -33.00 28.45
N TYR A 4 -19.58 -34.00 29.17
CA TYR A 4 -18.13 -34.19 29.33
C TYR A 4 -17.46 -34.60 28.01
N GLU A 5 -18.16 -35.38 27.18
CA GLU A 5 -17.67 -35.78 25.85
C GLU A 5 -17.63 -34.58 24.90
N ILE A 6 -18.68 -33.74 24.93
CA ILE A 6 -18.75 -32.48 24.17
C ILE A 6 -17.60 -31.54 24.58
N LEU A 7 -17.39 -31.32 25.88
CA LEU A 7 -16.31 -30.45 26.39
C LEU A 7 -14.92 -30.97 25.99
N LYS A 8 -14.68 -32.28 26.13
CA LYS A 8 -13.39 -32.89 25.77
C LYS A 8 -13.07 -32.73 24.28
N ARG A 9 -14.07 -32.80 23.40
CA ARG A 9 -13.88 -32.58 21.95
C ARG A 9 -13.47 -31.14 21.64
N LEU A 10 -13.92 -30.19 22.43
CA LEU A 10 -13.60 -28.76 22.31
C LEU A 10 -12.32 -28.36 23.05
N ASP A 11 -11.57 -29.33 23.58
CA ASP A 11 -10.40 -29.13 24.44
C ASP A 11 -10.69 -28.28 25.69
N LEU A 12 -11.90 -28.45 26.25
CA LEU A 12 -12.36 -27.77 27.46
C LEU A 12 -12.44 -28.74 28.64
N THR A 13 -12.05 -28.24 29.81
CA THR A 13 -12.19 -28.95 31.09
C THR A 13 -13.49 -28.60 31.83
N GLU A 14 -14.06 -27.42 31.55
CA GLU A 14 -15.33 -26.92 32.11
C GLU A 14 -16.02 -25.93 31.14
N PRO A 15 -17.34 -25.65 31.30
CA PRO A 15 -18.02 -24.59 30.56
C PRO A 15 -17.38 -23.21 30.77
N ASP A 16 -17.11 -22.47 29.69
CA ASP A 16 -16.39 -21.19 29.69
C ASP A 16 -17.29 -19.96 29.48
N GLY A 17 -18.61 -20.16 29.37
CA GLY A 17 -19.57 -19.08 29.12
C GLY A 17 -19.83 -18.77 27.65
N ARG A 18 -19.26 -19.55 26.71
CA ARG A 18 -19.61 -19.42 25.28
C ARG A 18 -21.11 -19.64 25.04
N PRO A 19 -21.70 -18.99 24.02
CA PRO A 19 -23.08 -19.24 23.62
C PRO A 19 -23.36 -20.72 23.35
N ILE A 20 -24.60 -21.17 23.59
CA ILE A 20 -24.92 -22.61 23.51
C ILE A 20 -24.70 -23.20 22.12
N TYR A 21 -24.99 -22.45 21.04
CA TYR A 21 -24.72 -22.90 19.67
C TYR A 21 -23.23 -23.22 19.41
N ALA A 22 -22.30 -22.61 20.15
CA ALA A 22 -20.85 -22.79 20.01
C ALA A 22 -20.31 -24.06 20.68
N TYR A 23 -21.17 -24.85 21.33
CA TYR A 23 -20.83 -26.21 21.76
C TYR A 23 -20.83 -27.21 20.59
N ASP A 24 -21.36 -26.79 19.44
CA ASP A 24 -21.24 -27.50 18.18
C ASP A 24 -21.67 -28.98 18.27
N VAL A 25 -22.90 -29.22 18.71
CA VAL A 25 -23.41 -30.57 19.03
C VAL A 25 -23.57 -31.40 17.75
N THR A 26 -22.86 -32.53 17.69
CA THR A 26 -22.95 -33.49 16.58
C THR A 26 -24.27 -34.28 16.60
N ASP A 27 -24.62 -34.93 15.49
CA ASP A 27 -25.84 -35.76 15.41
C ASP A 27 -25.81 -36.92 16.43
N GLU A 28 -24.63 -37.49 16.65
CA GLU A 28 -24.44 -38.57 17.62
C GLU A 28 -24.57 -38.06 19.05
N GLU A 29 -23.93 -36.94 19.39
CA GLU A 29 -24.08 -36.29 20.71
C GLU A 29 -25.52 -35.84 20.96
N TYR A 30 -26.21 -35.33 19.94
CA TYR A 30 -27.62 -34.96 20.04
C TYR A 30 -28.51 -36.17 20.37
N GLU A 31 -28.30 -37.29 19.68
CA GLU A 31 -29.02 -38.53 19.97
C GLU A 31 -28.65 -39.13 21.34
N GLN A 32 -27.40 -38.98 21.78
CA GLN A 32 -26.99 -39.36 23.14
C GLN A 32 -27.65 -38.48 24.20
N LEU A 33 -27.66 -37.15 24.03
CA LEU A 33 -28.39 -36.21 24.89
C LEU A 33 -29.87 -36.59 24.97
N ARG A 34 -30.49 -36.84 23.82
CA ARG A 34 -31.90 -37.25 23.73
C ARG A 34 -32.17 -38.53 24.52
N ARG A 35 -31.30 -39.54 24.44
CA ARG A 35 -31.45 -40.81 25.19
C ARG A 35 -31.25 -40.58 26.69
N ALA A 36 -30.20 -39.87 27.08
CA ALA A 36 -29.92 -39.58 28.49
C ALA A 36 -31.07 -38.80 29.16
N LEU A 37 -31.65 -37.83 28.45
CA LEU A 37 -32.77 -37.04 28.95
C LEU A 37 -34.09 -37.81 28.98
N LYS A 38 -34.31 -38.80 28.11
CA LYS A 38 -35.48 -39.70 28.18
C LYS A 38 -35.55 -40.48 29.49
N ASP A 39 -34.41 -40.84 30.06
CA ASP A 39 -34.35 -41.58 31.33
C ASP A 39 -34.84 -40.74 32.52
N LYS A 40 -35.01 -39.42 32.34
CA LYS A 40 -35.61 -38.51 33.34
C LYS A 40 -37.13 -38.48 33.31
N LYS A 41 -37.76 -39.25 32.42
CA LYS A 41 -39.22 -39.35 32.35
C LYS A 41 -39.78 -39.89 33.67
N GLY A 42 -40.60 -39.06 34.34
CA GLY A 42 -41.22 -39.38 35.63
C GLY A 42 -40.46 -38.86 36.86
N CYS A 43 -39.27 -38.26 36.70
CA CYS A 43 -38.57 -37.57 37.78
C CYS A 43 -39.16 -36.18 38.04
N SER A 44 -39.01 -35.65 39.26
CA SER A 44 -39.31 -34.25 39.57
C SER A 44 -38.20 -33.34 39.05
N SER A 45 -38.50 -32.07 38.73
CA SER A 45 -37.50 -31.08 38.32
C SER A 45 -36.44 -30.83 39.41
N SER A 46 -36.78 -31.06 40.68
CA SER A 46 -35.86 -30.95 41.83
C SER A 46 -34.81 -32.05 41.91
N ASP A 47 -34.98 -33.14 41.15
CA ASP A 47 -34.14 -34.34 41.25
C ASP A 47 -33.00 -34.34 40.21
N TRP A 48 -32.87 -33.26 39.44
CA TRP A 48 -31.89 -33.11 38.38
C TRP A 48 -30.58 -32.57 38.94
N ALA A 49 -29.46 -33.15 38.53
CA ALA A 49 -28.15 -32.58 38.82
C ALA A 49 -27.87 -31.40 37.87
N ASN A 50 -27.06 -30.42 38.31
CA ASN A 50 -26.71 -29.24 37.50
C ASN A 50 -26.16 -29.59 36.10
N VAL A 51 -25.42 -30.69 35.98
CA VAL A 51 -24.89 -31.18 34.69
C VAL A 51 -26.02 -31.66 33.77
N GLU A 52 -27.01 -32.35 34.32
CA GLU A 52 -28.17 -32.86 33.56
C GLU A 52 -29.08 -31.70 33.13
N ALA A 53 -29.19 -30.67 33.98
CA ALA A 53 -29.84 -29.42 33.66
C ALA A 53 -29.14 -28.66 32.52
N ALA A 54 -27.80 -28.65 32.50
CA ALA A 54 -27.02 -28.10 31.39
C ALA A 54 -27.19 -28.90 30.09
N GLU A 55 -27.18 -30.24 30.18
CA GLU A 55 -27.47 -31.14 29.06
C GLU A 55 -28.86 -30.87 28.46
N PHE A 56 -29.87 -30.59 29.30
CA PHE A 56 -31.20 -30.17 28.85
C PHE A 56 -31.19 -28.82 28.11
N CYS A 57 -30.49 -27.81 28.65
CA CYS A 57 -30.37 -26.52 27.99
C CYS A 57 -29.73 -26.64 26.59
N ILE A 58 -28.64 -27.42 26.49
CA ILE A 58 -27.98 -27.72 25.21
C ILE A 58 -28.94 -28.44 24.27
N PHE A 59 -29.64 -29.46 24.75
CA PHE A 59 -30.59 -30.23 23.94
C PHE A 59 -31.72 -29.37 23.36
N VAL A 60 -32.33 -28.51 24.17
CA VAL A 60 -33.44 -27.64 23.73
C VAL A 60 -32.96 -26.57 22.75
N ALA A 61 -31.82 -25.93 23.03
CA ALA A 61 -31.22 -24.96 22.12
C ALA A 61 -30.86 -25.60 20.77
N GLU A 62 -30.32 -26.82 20.80
CA GLU A 62 -29.94 -27.56 19.60
C GLU A 62 -31.16 -28.08 18.82
N TRP A 63 -32.24 -28.50 19.52
CA TRP A 63 -33.52 -28.79 18.88
C TRP A 63 -34.05 -27.58 18.15
N TRP A 64 -33.96 -26.39 18.78
CA TRP A 64 -34.40 -25.14 18.18
C TRP A 64 -33.65 -24.83 16.90
N ARG A 65 -32.32 -24.98 16.92
CA ARG A 65 -31.47 -24.82 15.74
C ARG A 65 -31.87 -25.77 14.61
N ARG A 66 -32.13 -27.04 14.92
CA ARG A 66 -32.35 -28.12 13.94
C ARG A 66 -33.77 -28.16 13.37
N TYR A 67 -34.79 -28.02 14.21
CA TYR A 67 -36.17 -28.42 13.88
C TYR A 67 -37.20 -27.30 14.03
N TYR A 68 -36.82 -26.11 14.50
CA TYR A 68 -37.78 -25.02 14.60
C TYR A 68 -38.10 -24.45 13.22
N ASP A 69 -39.40 -24.40 12.92
CA ASP A 69 -39.90 -24.20 11.56
C ASP A 69 -40.69 -22.89 11.37
N GLY A 70 -40.76 -22.06 12.42
CA GLY A 70 -41.44 -20.76 12.44
C GLY A 70 -42.78 -20.72 13.20
N GLY A 71 -43.21 -21.83 13.80
CA GLY A 71 -44.44 -21.91 14.61
C GLY A 71 -44.40 -21.15 15.94
N THR A 72 -45.49 -21.16 16.72
CA THR A 72 -45.52 -20.50 18.04
C THR A 72 -44.52 -21.14 19.02
N TRP A 73 -43.80 -20.31 19.77
CA TRP A 73 -42.83 -20.79 20.76
C TRP A 73 -43.52 -21.64 21.82
N SER A 74 -43.15 -22.90 21.91
CA SER A 74 -43.70 -23.85 22.87
C SER A 74 -42.66 -24.86 23.34
N TRP A 75 -42.82 -25.34 24.56
CA TRP A 75 -41.98 -26.42 25.10
C TRP A 75 -42.30 -27.77 24.46
N GLU A 76 -43.50 -27.95 23.90
CA GLU A 76 -44.00 -29.23 23.38
C GLU A 76 -43.08 -29.83 22.31
N GLY A 77 -42.57 -29.01 21.39
CA GLY A 77 -41.65 -29.44 20.33
C GLY A 77 -40.46 -30.23 20.86
N PRO A 78 -39.49 -29.59 21.55
CA PRO A 78 -38.31 -30.29 22.07
C PRO A 78 -38.64 -31.32 23.15
N THR A 79 -39.62 -31.06 24.01
CA THR A 79 -39.89 -31.96 25.16
C THR A 79 -40.61 -33.24 24.78
N SER A 80 -41.39 -33.24 23.69
CA SER A 80 -42.00 -34.45 23.14
C SER A 80 -40.97 -35.49 22.70
N GLU A 81 -39.79 -35.05 22.25
CA GLU A 81 -38.72 -35.94 21.83
C GLU A 81 -38.08 -36.71 22.97
N ILE A 82 -38.22 -36.22 24.19
CA ILE A 82 -37.65 -36.80 25.41
C ILE A 82 -38.72 -37.27 26.42
N GLY A 83 -40.01 -37.15 26.08
CA GLY A 83 -41.11 -37.65 26.91
C GLY A 83 -41.46 -36.77 28.11
N LEU A 84 -41.11 -35.48 28.07
CA LEU A 84 -41.36 -34.50 29.13
C LEU A 84 -42.50 -33.51 28.78
N GLU A 85 -43.17 -33.65 27.64
CA GLU A 85 -44.22 -32.76 27.14
C GLU A 85 -45.41 -32.56 28.11
N SER A 86 -45.59 -33.49 29.04
CA SER A 86 -46.65 -33.43 30.07
C SER A 86 -46.32 -32.53 31.26
N TRP A 87 -45.09 -32.00 31.37
CA TRP A 87 -44.72 -31.09 32.44
C TRP A 87 -45.40 -29.72 32.30
N ALA A 88 -45.83 -29.18 33.43
CA ALA A 88 -46.24 -27.78 33.50
C ALA A 88 -45.04 -26.86 33.26
N THR A 89 -45.27 -25.71 32.62
CA THR A 89 -44.20 -24.77 32.23
C THR A 89 -43.27 -24.38 33.40
N THR A 90 -43.82 -24.26 34.61
CA THR A 90 -43.08 -23.92 35.83
C THR A 90 -42.06 -24.99 36.27
N GLN A 91 -42.20 -26.23 35.80
CA GLN A 91 -41.26 -27.31 36.09
C GLN A 91 -39.97 -27.19 35.28
N TYR A 92 -40.00 -26.55 34.10
CA TYR A 92 -38.79 -26.34 33.30
C TYR A 92 -37.92 -25.21 33.85
N TYR A 93 -38.52 -24.18 34.46
CA TYR A 93 -37.80 -22.98 34.91
C TYR A 93 -36.61 -23.23 35.83
N PRO A 94 -36.70 -24.04 36.90
CA PRO A 94 -35.53 -24.34 37.74
C PRO A 94 -34.44 -25.08 36.98
N VAL A 95 -34.82 -26.05 36.11
CA VAL A 95 -33.86 -26.81 35.29
C VAL A 95 -33.13 -25.87 34.32
N VAL A 96 -33.85 -24.97 33.66
CA VAL A 96 -33.23 -24.00 32.75
C VAL A 96 -32.33 -23.03 33.50
N ALA A 97 -32.76 -22.51 34.65
CA ALA A 97 -31.95 -21.61 35.47
C ALA A 97 -30.64 -22.25 35.93
N GLU A 98 -30.70 -23.48 36.45
CA GLU A 98 -29.52 -24.23 36.91
C GLU A 98 -28.61 -24.60 35.74
N GLY A 99 -29.19 -25.01 34.61
CA GLY A 99 -28.44 -25.36 33.42
C GLY A 99 -27.73 -24.16 32.78
N THR A 100 -28.41 -23.02 32.61
CA THR A 100 -27.76 -21.81 32.08
C THR A 100 -26.70 -21.29 33.05
N GLN A 101 -26.96 -21.33 34.36
CA GLN A 101 -25.95 -20.96 35.37
C GLN A 101 -24.71 -21.87 35.30
N TYR A 102 -24.91 -23.18 35.15
CA TYR A 102 -23.80 -24.13 34.98
C TYR A 102 -22.99 -23.85 33.72
N LEU A 103 -23.67 -23.47 32.62
CA LEU A 103 -23.04 -23.07 31.36
C LEU A 103 -22.48 -21.64 31.38
N ARG A 104 -22.60 -20.91 32.51
CA ARG A 104 -22.21 -19.50 32.68
C ARG A 104 -22.92 -18.56 31.68
N ARG A 105 -24.21 -18.80 31.43
CA ARG A 105 -25.10 -17.99 30.58
C ARG A 105 -26.18 -17.30 31.42
N GLU A 106 -26.47 -16.05 31.07
CA GLU A 106 -27.53 -15.27 31.71
C GLU A 106 -28.89 -15.54 31.06
N LEU A 107 -29.96 -15.42 31.84
CA LEU A 107 -31.34 -15.50 31.34
C LEU A 107 -31.76 -14.15 30.77
N ILE A 108 -32.44 -14.17 29.63
CA ILE A 108 -33.06 -12.97 29.06
C ILE A 108 -34.17 -12.47 29.99
N GLU A 109 -34.12 -11.21 30.38
CA GLU A 109 -35.14 -10.53 31.19
C GLU A 109 -35.93 -9.53 30.33
N LEU A 110 -37.27 -9.61 30.38
CA LEU A 110 -38.18 -8.71 29.68
C LEU A 110 -39.09 -8.02 30.71
N GLY A 111 -38.68 -6.84 31.19
CA GLY A 111 -39.26 -6.23 32.39
C GLY A 111 -39.03 -7.12 33.62
N ASP A 112 -40.06 -7.33 34.44
CA ASP A 112 -39.99 -8.18 35.65
C ASP A 112 -40.09 -9.70 35.35
N ARG A 113 -40.03 -10.13 34.07
CA ARG A 113 -40.22 -11.53 33.67
C ARG A 113 -38.99 -12.12 33.01
N ARG A 114 -38.53 -13.27 33.51
CA ARG A 114 -37.47 -14.09 32.89
C ARG A 114 -38.01 -14.94 31.75
N GLN A 115 -37.31 -14.94 30.62
CA GLN A 115 -37.68 -15.64 29.38
C GLN A 115 -36.89 -16.95 29.24
N PHE A 116 -37.31 -18.00 29.94
CA PHE A 116 -36.59 -19.29 29.95
C PHE A 116 -36.51 -19.97 28.58
N LEU A 117 -37.66 -20.20 27.92
CA LEU A 117 -37.68 -20.80 26.57
C LEU A 117 -37.05 -19.85 25.56
N GLY A 118 -37.30 -18.54 25.71
CA GLY A 118 -36.73 -17.53 24.84
C GLY A 118 -35.21 -17.51 24.89
N THR A 119 -34.61 -17.65 26.07
CA THR A 119 -33.16 -17.71 26.24
C THR A 119 -32.59 -18.92 25.47
N LEU A 120 -33.17 -20.11 25.61
CA LEU A 120 -32.66 -21.29 24.90
C LEU A 120 -32.87 -21.20 23.38
N ALA A 121 -33.99 -20.60 22.95
CA ALA A 121 -34.27 -20.36 21.54
C ALA A 121 -33.23 -19.40 20.90
N THR A 122 -32.82 -18.35 21.62
CA THR A 122 -31.81 -17.38 21.14
C THR A 122 -30.38 -17.92 21.23
N GLU A 123 -30.08 -18.67 22.28
CA GLU A 123 -28.77 -19.30 22.49
C GLU A 123 -28.51 -20.47 21.51
N GLY A 124 -29.57 -21.03 20.90
CA GLY A 124 -29.48 -22.05 19.86
C GLY A 124 -28.97 -21.55 18.50
N GLY A 125 -28.79 -20.24 18.32
CA GLY A 125 -28.30 -19.66 17.06
C GLY A 125 -29.38 -19.55 15.98
N LEU A 126 -28.99 -19.61 14.70
CA LEU A 126 -29.91 -19.43 13.57
C LEU A 126 -30.77 -20.69 13.36
N PRO A 127 -32.13 -20.62 13.42
CA PRO A 127 -32.99 -21.77 13.15
C PRO A 127 -32.91 -22.20 11.67
N MET A 128 -32.30 -23.36 11.44
CA MET A 128 -31.83 -23.78 10.11
C MET A 128 -33.00 -24.10 9.16
N GLN A 129 -34.05 -24.74 9.67
CA GLN A 129 -35.23 -25.07 8.87
C GLN A 129 -36.05 -23.82 8.48
N LEU A 130 -36.13 -22.82 9.37
CA LEU A 130 -36.76 -21.54 9.06
C LEU A 130 -35.93 -20.72 8.06
N ALA A 131 -34.60 -20.69 8.22
CA ALA A 131 -33.69 -20.00 7.31
C ALA A 131 -33.81 -20.53 5.88
N ALA A 132 -33.87 -21.85 5.70
CA ALA A 132 -34.07 -22.48 4.39
C ALA A 132 -35.44 -22.11 3.76
N ARG A 133 -36.52 -22.04 4.54
CA ARG A 133 -37.85 -21.66 4.04
C ARG A 133 -37.96 -20.17 3.67
N GLN A 134 -37.15 -19.32 4.30
CA GLN A 134 -37.17 -17.86 4.15
C GLN A 134 -35.97 -17.32 3.35
N GLY A 135 -35.30 -18.19 2.56
CA GLY A 135 -34.02 -17.91 1.90
C GLY A 135 -33.96 -16.56 1.19
N ASN A 136 -35.01 -16.16 0.47
CA ASN A 136 -35.04 -14.88 -0.27
C ASN A 136 -34.88 -13.64 0.65
N ALA A 137 -35.52 -13.60 1.83
CA ALA A 137 -35.40 -12.46 2.74
C ALA A 137 -34.00 -12.39 3.38
N LEU A 138 -33.40 -13.55 3.67
CA LEU A 138 -32.02 -13.64 4.19
C LEU A 138 -31.00 -13.25 3.11
N VAL A 139 -31.14 -13.75 1.88
CA VAL A 139 -30.27 -13.41 0.75
C VAL A 139 -30.33 -11.90 0.45
N GLN A 140 -31.52 -11.29 0.48
CA GLN A 140 -31.66 -9.83 0.35
C GLN A 140 -31.01 -9.06 1.51
N GLY A 141 -31.05 -9.60 2.73
CA GLY A 141 -30.32 -9.06 3.88
C GLY A 141 -28.81 -9.12 3.67
N PHE A 142 -28.28 -10.28 3.25
CA PHE A 142 -26.87 -10.45 2.91
C PHE A 142 -26.42 -9.55 1.77
N ARG A 143 -27.22 -9.43 0.70
CA ARG A 143 -26.93 -8.49 -0.39
C ARG A 143 -26.75 -7.06 0.10
N ALA A 144 -27.63 -6.58 0.98
CA ALA A 144 -27.51 -5.24 1.56
C ALA A 144 -26.24 -5.11 2.44
N MET A 145 -25.91 -6.13 3.24
CA MET A 145 -24.67 -6.17 4.00
C MET A 145 -23.43 -6.20 3.10
N PHE A 146 -23.45 -6.93 1.98
CA PHE A 146 -22.36 -6.93 1.01
C PHE A 146 -22.21 -5.60 0.30
N ASP A 147 -23.32 -4.90 0.02
CA ASP A 147 -23.29 -3.52 -0.46
C ASP A 147 -22.62 -2.60 0.56
N GLU A 148 -22.92 -2.74 1.86
CA GLU A 148 -22.25 -2.00 2.92
C GLU A 148 -20.76 -2.38 3.06
N ILE A 149 -20.42 -3.67 3.04
CA ILE A 149 -19.03 -4.15 3.06
C ILE A 149 -18.25 -3.60 1.86
N ARG A 150 -18.87 -3.54 0.68
CA ARG A 150 -18.30 -2.93 -0.53
C ARG A 150 -18.13 -1.42 -0.40
N ILE A 151 -19.06 -0.73 0.26
CA ILE A 151 -19.01 0.73 0.43
C ILE A 151 -18.00 1.14 1.53
N PHE A 152 -17.87 0.35 2.59
CA PHE A 152 -17.17 0.75 3.81
C PHE A 152 -15.92 -0.06 4.16
N GLY A 153 -15.71 -1.22 3.53
CA GLY A 153 -14.58 -2.13 3.72
C GLY A 153 -14.77 -3.09 4.90
N ALA A 154 -14.60 -4.39 4.67
CA ALA A 154 -14.82 -5.46 5.65
C ALA A 154 -14.06 -5.29 6.99
N PRO A 155 -12.77 -4.91 7.02
CA PRO A 155 -12.01 -4.81 8.28
C PRO A 155 -12.49 -3.69 9.22
N LYS A 156 -13.35 -2.79 8.72
CA LYS A 156 -13.75 -1.56 9.41
C LYS A 156 -15.22 -1.58 9.86
N LEU A 157 -15.92 -2.71 9.74
CA LEU A 157 -17.32 -2.86 10.08
C LEU A 157 -17.50 -3.70 11.34
N ASN A 158 -18.39 -3.26 12.23
CA ASN A 158 -18.81 -4.04 13.38
C ASN A 158 -19.83 -5.11 12.93
N PRO A 159 -19.59 -6.41 13.14
CA PRO A 159 -20.49 -7.46 12.67
C PRO A 159 -21.90 -7.36 13.27
N HIS A 160 -22.03 -6.94 14.54
CA HIS A 160 -23.33 -6.78 15.17
C HIS A 160 -24.13 -5.65 14.52
N GLU A 161 -23.52 -4.49 14.27
CA GLU A 161 -24.19 -3.35 13.62
C GLU A 161 -24.61 -3.67 12.19
N LEU A 162 -23.72 -4.32 11.43
CA LEU A 162 -23.96 -4.75 10.06
C LEU A 162 -25.22 -5.64 9.97
N GLY A 163 -25.35 -6.61 10.87
CA GLY A 163 -26.57 -7.41 10.96
C GLY A 163 -27.78 -6.62 11.47
N GLN A 164 -27.59 -5.78 12.49
CA GLN A 164 -28.67 -5.07 13.17
C GLN A 164 -29.47 -4.18 12.21
N GLN A 165 -28.79 -3.50 11.28
CA GLN A 165 -29.41 -2.64 10.28
C GLN A 165 -30.39 -3.39 9.36
N GLN A 166 -30.19 -4.70 9.19
CA GLN A 166 -31.04 -5.53 8.33
C GLN A 166 -32.17 -6.24 9.09
N MET A 167 -32.26 -6.12 10.42
CA MET A 167 -33.26 -6.84 11.22
C MET A 167 -34.71 -6.49 10.87
N SER A 168 -34.96 -5.26 10.43
CA SER A 168 -36.29 -4.82 9.96
C SER A 168 -36.79 -5.61 8.74
N ARG A 169 -35.88 -6.18 7.95
CA ARG A 169 -36.18 -6.98 6.74
C ARG A 169 -36.43 -8.45 7.05
N LEU A 170 -35.97 -8.93 8.20
CA LEU A 170 -36.13 -10.33 8.60
C LEU A 170 -37.45 -10.58 9.32
N PRO A 171 -38.00 -11.82 9.30
CA PRO A 171 -39.17 -12.20 10.07
C PRO A 171 -39.05 -11.84 11.56
N GLN A 172 -40.19 -11.53 12.21
CA GLN A 172 -40.25 -11.09 13.61
C GLN A 172 -39.50 -12.03 14.57
N VAL A 173 -39.46 -13.33 14.28
CA VAL A 173 -38.76 -14.34 15.08
C VAL A 173 -37.25 -14.07 15.20
N PHE A 174 -36.61 -13.48 14.18
CA PHE A 174 -35.18 -13.13 14.21
C PHE A 174 -34.88 -11.81 14.93
N ARG A 175 -35.90 -10.99 15.21
CA ARG A 175 -35.74 -9.63 15.78
C ARG A 175 -35.68 -9.60 17.30
N HIS A 176 -35.98 -10.71 17.96
CA HIS A 176 -36.10 -10.80 19.42
C HIS A 176 -34.81 -11.29 20.10
N ALA A 177 -33.70 -11.39 19.36
CA ALA A 177 -32.47 -12.02 19.80
C ALA A 177 -31.24 -11.20 19.38
N ASP A 178 -30.51 -10.62 20.34
CA ASP A 178 -29.31 -9.80 20.06
C ASP A 178 -28.17 -10.63 19.41
N THR A 179 -28.19 -11.95 19.57
CA THR A 179 -27.21 -12.86 18.99
C THR A 179 -27.36 -13.05 17.48
N ILE A 180 -28.57 -12.89 16.94
CA ILE A 180 -28.86 -13.11 15.50
C ILE A 180 -28.23 -12.04 14.60
N PRO A 181 -28.33 -10.73 14.90
CA PRO A 181 -27.59 -9.68 14.21
C PRO A 181 -26.08 -9.98 14.12
N LEU A 182 -25.46 -10.33 15.25
CA LEU A 182 -24.04 -10.66 15.32
C LEU A 182 -23.68 -11.83 14.39
N LEU A 183 -24.44 -12.92 14.46
CA LEU A 183 -24.22 -14.11 13.62
C LEU A 183 -24.31 -13.78 12.13
N LEU A 184 -25.33 -13.03 11.72
CA LEU A 184 -25.52 -12.66 10.32
C LEU A 184 -24.39 -11.77 9.80
N GLY A 185 -23.95 -10.79 10.58
CA GLY A 185 -22.81 -9.96 10.21
C GLY A 185 -21.50 -10.75 10.14
N GLN A 186 -21.25 -11.68 11.09
CA GLN A 186 -20.06 -12.55 11.05
C GLN A 186 -20.07 -13.46 9.81
N VAL A 187 -21.21 -14.05 9.47
CA VAL A 187 -21.36 -14.85 8.25
C VAL A 187 -21.11 -14.00 7.01
N ALA A 188 -21.64 -12.77 6.97
CA ALA A 188 -21.44 -11.87 5.84
C ALA A 188 -19.95 -11.57 5.65
N LEU A 189 -19.21 -11.31 6.73
CA LEU A 189 -17.77 -11.04 6.65
C LEU A 189 -16.97 -12.27 6.19
N VAL A 190 -17.25 -13.46 6.74
CA VAL A 190 -16.57 -14.70 6.33
C VAL A 190 -16.87 -15.04 4.87
N VAL A 191 -18.14 -14.96 4.44
CA VAL A 191 -18.50 -15.16 3.03
C VAL A 191 -17.80 -14.13 2.15
N TRP A 192 -17.77 -12.88 2.59
CA TRP A 192 -17.07 -11.82 1.86
C TRP A 192 -15.58 -12.07 1.76
N ASP A 193 -14.91 -12.70 2.72
CA ASP A 193 -13.50 -13.03 2.58
C ASP A 193 -13.27 -14.12 1.53
N TYR A 194 -14.11 -15.15 1.48
CA TYR A 194 -13.92 -16.30 0.59
C TYR A 194 -14.49 -16.16 -0.83
N ALA A 195 -15.50 -15.31 -1.05
CA ALA A 195 -16.26 -15.30 -2.31
C ALA A 195 -15.39 -15.19 -3.59
N HIS A 196 -14.32 -14.37 -3.55
CA HIS A 196 -13.41 -14.13 -4.69
C HIS A 196 -12.66 -15.36 -5.21
N LEU A 197 -12.59 -16.44 -4.42
CA LEU A 197 -11.91 -17.67 -4.79
C LEU A 197 -12.74 -18.55 -5.73
N VAL A 198 -14.05 -18.26 -5.81
CA VAL A 198 -15.02 -19.02 -6.61
C VAL A 198 -15.83 -18.14 -7.56
N GLU A 199 -15.20 -17.06 -8.03
CA GLU A 199 -15.77 -16.15 -9.00
C GLU A 199 -15.93 -16.85 -10.36
N GLY A 200 -17.15 -16.86 -10.90
CA GLY A 200 -17.47 -17.52 -12.18
C GLY A 200 -17.68 -19.03 -12.10
N ALA A 201 -17.61 -19.62 -10.91
CA ALA A 201 -17.94 -21.03 -10.68
C ALA A 201 -19.43 -21.30 -10.97
N GLU A 202 -19.76 -22.44 -11.60
CA GLU A 202 -21.15 -22.89 -11.75
C GLU A 202 -21.76 -23.30 -10.40
N ASP A 203 -20.93 -23.82 -9.48
CA ASP A 203 -21.30 -24.17 -8.11
C ASP A 203 -20.24 -23.62 -7.13
N PRO A 204 -20.36 -22.33 -6.74
CA PRO A 204 -19.41 -21.66 -5.87
C PRO A 204 -19.16 -22.38 -4.55
N PHE A 205 -20.18 -22.97 -3.95
CA PHE A 205 -20.04 -23.63 -2.66
C PHE A 205 -19.20 -24.91 -2.78
N LYS A 206 -19.48 -25.75 -3.78
CA LYS A 206 -18.76 -27.01 -3.99
C LYS A 206 -17.31 -26.77 -4.37
N GLU A 207 -17.04 -25.79 -5.23
CA GLU A 207 -15.69 -25.45 -5.65
C GLU A 207 -14.85 -24.89 -4.50
N LEU A 208 -15.42 -23.97 -3.71
CA LEU A 208 -14.74 -23.38 -2.55
C LEU A 208 -14.37 -24.46 -1.54
N SER A 209 -15.28 -25.41 -1.37
CA SER A 209 -15.10 -26.55 -0.48
C SER A 209 -14.02 -27.53 -0.91
N GLN A 210 -13.68 -27.56 -2.21
CA GLN A 210 -12.59 -28.38 -2.73
C GLN A 210 -11.25 -27.65 -2.63
N GLN A 211 -11.22 -26.36 -2.96
CA GLN A 211 -10.01 -25.55 -2.94
C GLN A 211 -9.57 -25.19 -1.51
N HIS A 212 -10.52 -24.97 -0.61
CA HIS A 212 -10.28 -24.57 0.78
C HIS A 212 -11.08 -25.44 1.76
N PRO A 213 -10.75 -26.73 1.97
CA PRO A 213 -11.59 -27.65 2.75
C PRO A 213 -11.96 -27.20 4.17
N THR A 214 -11.14 -26.34 4.78
CA THR A 214 -11.31 -25.83 6.15
C THR A 214 -12.16 -24.57 6.27
N TRP A 215 -12.57 -23.91 5.18
CA TRP A 215 -13.27 -22.61 5.22
C TRP A 215 -14.55 -22.64 6.07
N ARG A 216 -15.25 -23.78 6.07
CA ARG A 216 -16.46 -24.00 6.87
C ARG A 216 -16.21 -23.88 8.38
N ASN A 217 -14.99 -24.09 8.84
CA ASN A 217 -14.63 -23.99 10.25
C ASN A 217 -14.56 -22.53 10.72
N GLU A 218 -14.49 -21.57 9.80
CA GLU A 218 -14.46 -20.14 10.09
C GLU A 218 -15.87 -19.53 10.16
N LEU A 219 -16.88 -20.24 9.65
CA LEU A 219 -18.27 -19.83 9.82
C LEU A 219 -18.67 -20.02 11.29
N PRO A 220 -19.40 -19.07 11.90
CA PRO A 220 -19.89 -19.20 13.27
C PRO A 220 -21.04 -20.24 13.39
N LEU A 221 -21.45 -20.85 12.27
CA LEU A 221 -22.51 -21.83 12.19
C LEU A 221 -22.14 -22.97 11.23
N GLN A 222 -22.61 -24.18 11.56
CA GLN A 222 -22.30 -25.35 10.75
C GLN A 222 -23.17 -25.50 9.51
N VAL A 223 -22.51 -25.88 8.41
CA VAL A 223 -23.11 -26.14 7.11
C VAL A 223 -22.97 -27.64 6.80
N ARG A 224 -23.92 -28.46 7.30
CA ARG A 224 -23.95 -29.92 7.08
C ARG A 224 -25.11 -30.40 6.19
N ASP A 225 -26.11 -29.56 5.97
CA ASP A 225 -27.33 -29.93 5.24
C ASP A 225 -27.32 -29.39 3.80
N SER A 226 -27.76 -30.21 2.84
CA SER A 226 -27.89 -29.82 1.42
C SER A 226 -28.72 -28.54 1.18
N GLN A 227 -29.65 -28.22 2.09
CA GLN A 227 -30.44 -26.98 2.04
C GLN A 227 -29.61 -25.74 2.39
N MET A 228 -28.63 -25.86 3.28
CA MET A 228 -27.70 -24.78 3.62
C MET A 228 -26.63 -24.61 2.54
N GLU A 229 -26.19 -25.69 1.91
CA GLU A 229 -25.29 -25.61 0.76
C GLU A 229 -25.93 -24.75 -0.36
N ALA A 230 -27.23 -24.93 -0.62
CA ALA A 230 -27.98 -24.11 -1.57
C ALA A 230 -28.04 -22.63 -1.15
N LEU A 231 -28.36 -22.33 0.12
CA LEU A 231 -28.38 -20.96 0.64
C LEU A 231 -27.01 -20.29 0.53
N PHE A 232 -25.94 -20.97 0.94
CA PHE A 232 -24.58 -20.42 0.85
C PHE A 232 -24.12 -20.27 -0.61
N THR A 233 -24.59 -21.12 -1.53
CA THR A 233 -24.35 -20.94 -2.96
C THR A 233 -24.94 -19.62 -3.45
N GLU A 234 -26.19 -19.31 -3.07
CA GLU A 234 -26.84 -18.03 -3.41
C GLU A 234 -26.15 -16.84 -2.74
N VAL A 235 -25.80 -16.95 -1.46
CA VAL A 235 -25.13 -15.88 -0.70
C VAL A 235 -23.70 -15.61 -1.20
N LEU A 236 -22.94 -16.65 -1.59
CA LEU A 236 -21.65 -16.52 -2.29
C LEU A 236 -21.84 -15.86 -3.67
N GLY A 237 -22.94 -16.19 -4.37
CA GLY A 237 -23.31 -15.55 -5.62
C GLY A 237 -23.56 -14.04 -5.47
N GLU A 238 -24.35 -13.62 -4.49
CA GLU A 238 -24.59 -12.19 -4.20
C GLU A 238 -23.32 -11.47 -3.74
N ALA A 239 -22.46 -12.13 -2.96
CA ALA A 239 -21.15 -11.58 -2.59
C ALA A 239 -20.26 -11.37 -3.82
N ASN A 240 -20.21 -12.36 -4.72
CA ASN A 240 -19.48 -12.24 -5.98
C ASN A 240 -20.07 -11.17 -6.90
N GLN A 241 -21.39 -11.07 -6.97
CA GLN A 241 -22.05 -10.01 -7.72
C GLN A 241 -21.72 -8.63 -7.14
N ALA A 242 -21.80 -8.45 -5.82
CA ALA A 242 -21.42 -7.20 -5.16
C ALA A 242 -19.92 -6.88 -5.40
N ARG A 243 -19.04 -7.88 -5.38
CA ARG A 243 -17.61 -7.70 -5.70
C ARG A 243 -17.37 -7.38 -7.18
N ALA A 244 -18.14 -7.96 -8.10
CA ALA A 244 -18.06 -7.67 -9.53
C ALA A 244 -18.64 -6.28 -9.87
N GLU A 245 -19.72 -5.88 -9.20
CA GLU A 245 -20.25 -4.51 -9.21
C GLU A 245 -19.24 -3.50 -8.60
N GLY A 246 -18.31 -4.00 -7.79
CA GLY A 246 -17.17 -3.31 -7.21
C GLY A 246 -15.81 -3.74 -7.76
N THR A 247 -15.63 -3.86 -9.10
CA THR A 247 -14.28 -3.88 -9.74
C THR A 247 -13.56 -2.54 -9.51
N GLY A 248 -13.25 -2.27 -8.23
CA GLY A 248 -13.37 -1.00 -7.57
C GLY A 248 -12.36 0.05 -8.02
N GLN A 249 -12.79 1.30 -7.90
CA GLN A 249 -11.92 2.45 -8.07
C GLN A 249 -11.29 2.80 -6.73
N LEU A 250 -10.01 3.19 -6.75
CA LEU A 250 -9.35 3.78 -5.59
C LEU A 250 -10.05 5.09 -5.24
N ARG A 251 -10.55 5.21 -3.99
CA ARG A 251 -11.26 6.41 -3.54
C ARG A 251 -10.79 6.91 -2.19
N VAL A 252 -10.88 8.21 -2.00
CA VAL A 252 -10.66 8.92 -0.75
C VAL A 252 -11.94 8.83 0.07
N VAL A 253 -11.84 8.28 1.26
CA VAL A 253 -12.88 8.28 2.29
C VAL A 253 -12.46 9.23 3.39
N ARG A 254 -13.39 10.06 3.87
CA ARG A 254 -13.12 11.03 4.95
C ARG A 254 -13.94 10.68 6.19
N ARG A 255 -13.39 10.93 7.37
CA ARG A 255 -14.08 10.75 8.65
C ARG A 255 -13.56 11.72 9.69
N LEU A 256 -14.26 11.87 10.80
CA LEU A 256 -13.75 12.54 11.98
C LEU A 256 -13.07 11.53 12.91
N ALA A 257 -11.94 11.92 13.46
CA ALA A 257 -11.17 11.14 14.42
C ALA A 257 -10.66 12.05 15.54
N LYS A 258 -10.50 11.51 16.74
CA LYS A 258 -9.76 12.20 17.80
C LYS A 258 -8.26 11.98 17.62
N ILE A 259 -7.51 13.06 17.46
CA ILE A 259 -6.06 13.07 17.37
C ILE A 259 -5.55 13.91 18.54
N GLU A 260 -4.71 13.34 19.40
CA GLU A 260 -4.21 14.00 20.62
C GLU A 260 -5.30 14.57 21.56
N GLY A 261 -6.53 14.08 21.44
CA GLY A 261 -7.69 14.51 22.23
C GLY A 261 -8.68 15.39 21.47
N ASP A 262 -8.28 15.99 20.35
CA ASP A 262 -9.09 16.93 19.57
C ASP A 262 -9.68 16.29 18.31
N TRP A 263 -10.88 16.72 17.92
CA TRP A 263 -11.52 16.24 16.69
C TRP A 263 -10.86 16.84 15.46
N SER A 264 -10.49 15.98 14.51
CA SER A 264 -9.91 16.37 13.24
C SER A 264 -10.54 15.57 12.10
N LEU A 265 -10.63 16.20 10.93
CA LEU A 265 -10.97 15.52 9.69
C LEU A 265 -9.76 14.68 9.27
N VAL A 266 -9.99 13.42 8.94
CA VAL A 266 -8.95 12.52 8.44
C VAL A 266 -9.38 11.91 7.11
N ALA A 267 -8.43 11.76 6.21
CA ALA A 267 -8.62 11.13 4.91
C ALA A 267 -7.90 9.79 4.88
N GLU A 268 -8.60 8.79 4.37
CA GLU A 268 -8.14 7.43 4.14
C GLU A 268 -8.37 7.08 2.67
N ILE A 269 -7.63 6.10 2.17
CA ILE A 269 -7.91 5.54 0.85
C ILE A 269 -8.61 4.21 1.05
N ASP A 270 -9.82 4.12 0.53
CA ASP A 270 -10.51 2.85 0.36
C ASP A 270 -10.02 2.22 -0.94
N ALA A 271 -9.23 1.16 -0.75
CA ALA A 271 -8.63 0.40 -1.83
C ALA A 271 -9.30 -0.99 -1.89
N PRO A 272 -9.92 -1.36 -3.02
CA PRO A 272 -10.53 -2.68 -3.15
C PRO A 272 -9.43 -3.75 -3.13
N SER A 273 -9.75 -4.98 -2.72
CA SER A 273 -8.79 -6.10 -2.71
C SER A 273 -8.27 -6.45 -4.12
N ARG A 274 -8.99 -6.04 -5.17
CA ARG A 274 -8.65 -6.25 -6.57
C ARG A 274 -9.02 -5.05 -7.44
N ILE A 275 -8.19 -4.73 -8.44
CA ILE A 275 -8.41 -3.66 -9.44
C ILE A 275 -8.15 -4.23 -10.83
N LEU A 276 -9.04 -3.99 -11.81
CA LEU A 276 -8.77 -4.40 -13.20
C LEU A 276 -7.57 -3.64 -13.77
N ALA A 277 -6.69 -4.32 -14.51
CA ALA A 277 -5.50 -3.73 -15.11
C ALA A 277 -5.87 -2.49 -15.94
N LYS A 278 -6.87 -2.59 -16.83
CA LYS A 278 -7.40 -1.46 -17.59
C LYS A 278 -7.80 -0.24 -16.73
N HIS A 279 -8.40 -0.47 -15.55
CA HIS A 279 -8.82 0.61 -14.66
C HIS A 279 -7.61 1.25 -13.96
N LEU A 280 -6.64 0.44 -13.54
CA LEU A 280 -5.40 0.95 -12.96
C LEU A 280 -4.58 1.74 -14.00
N ALA A 281 -4.52 1.27 -15.25
CA ALA A 281 -3.88 1.97 -16.35
C ALA A 281 -4.51 3.36 -16.56
N GLN A 282 -5.84 3.40 -16.59
CA GLN A 282 -6.60 4.64 -16.71
C GLN A 282 -6.34 5.60 -15.54
N LEU A 283 -6.29 5.09 -14.30
CA LEU A 283 -5.99 5.90 -13.10
C LEU A 283 -4.55 6.46 -13.12
N LEU A 284 -3.62 5.72 -13.72
CA LEU A 284 -2.21 6.11 -13.82
C LEU A 284 -1.88 6.84 -15.12
N GLY A 285 -2.85 7.07 -16.01
CA GLY A 285 -2.62 7.73 -17.30
C GLY A 285 -1.66 6.98 -18.23
N VAL A 286 -1.64 5.65 -18.16
CA VAL A 286 -0.77 4.80 -18.99
C VAL A 286 -1.58 3.79 -19.79
N GLU A 287 -0.99 3.25 -20.85
CA GLU A 287 -1.56 2.13 -21.58
C GLU A 287 -1.50 0.84 -20.74
N GLU A 288 -2.47 -0.06 -20.90
CA GLU A 288 -2.54 -1.32 -20.14
C GLU A 288 -1.30 -2.21 -20.38
N SER A 289 -0.70 -2.13 -21.56
CA SER A 289 0.55 -2.83 -21.91
C SER A 289 1.78 -2.27 -21.18
N GLU A 290 1.74 -1.01 -20.73
CA GLU A 290 2.85 -0.40 -19.98
C GLU A 290 2.80 -0.76 -18.48
N LEU A 291 1.70 -1.35 -18.01
CA LEU A 291 1.49 -1.66 -16.61
C LEU A 291 2.43 -2.79 -16.10
N PRO A 292 3.25 -2.53 -15.08
CA PRO A 292 4.24 -3.45 -14.55
C PRO A 292 3.63 -4.43 -13.55
N TYR A 293 4.26 -5.58 -13.36
CA TYR A 293 3.69 -6.66 -12.53
C TYR A 293 3.42 -6.25 -11.08
N THR A 294 4.26 -5.40 -10.47
CA THR A 294 4.05 -4.91 -9.09
C THR A 294 4.24 -3.40 -9.03
N LEU A 295 3.37 -2.72 -8.28
CA LEU A 295 3.42 -1.28 -8.04
C LEU A 295 3.21 -0.99 -6.54
N LYS A 296 3.91 0.02 -6.01
CA LYS A 296 3.56 0.66 -4.74
C LYS A 296 2.66 1.86 -5.03
N LEU A 297 1.49 1.96 -4.41
CA LEU A 297 0.57 3.07 -4.58
C LEU A 297 0.66 4.02 -3.39
N LYS A 298 0.94 5.29 -3.68
CA LYS A 298 1.03 6.37 -2.70
C LYS A 298 -0.03 7.43 -2.96
N ALA A 299 -0.46 8.06 -1.88
CA ALA A 299 -1.28 9.25 -1.89
C ALA A 299 -0.37 10.48 -1.85
N LEU A 300 -0.63 11.45 -2.71
CA LEU A 300 0.02 12.76 -2.70
C LEU A 300 -1.01 13.84 -2.33
N ASN A 301 -0.69 14.68 -1.37
CA ASN A 301 -1.34 15.96 -1.19
C ASN A 301 -0.24 17.02 -1.01
N GLN A 302 -0.24 18.03 -1.89
CA GLN A 302 0.82 19.03 -1.99
C GLN A 302 2.21 18.36 -2.11
N ASP A 303 3.06 18.48 -1.10
CA ASP A 303 4.43 17.92 -1.09
C ASP A 303 4.57 16.66 -0.22
N LYS A 304 3.46 16.12 0.31
CA LYS A 304 3.48 14.98 1.25
C LYS A 304 2.98 13.71 0.58
N GLU A 305 3.87 12.73 0.49
CA GLU A 305 3.56 11.37 0.02
C GLU A 305 3.31 10.39 1.16
N ARG A 306 2.32 9.51 1.00
CA ARG A 306 2.02 8.43 1.94
C ARG A 306 1.70 7.14 1.19
N LEU A 307 2.51 6.09 1.41
CA LEU A 307 2.24 4.75 0.91
C LEU A 307 0.97 4.18 1.56
N PHE A 308 0.03 3.67 0.76
CA PHE A 308 -1.22 3.10 1.27
C PHE A 308 -1.49 1.67 0.75
N ALA A 309 -0.89 1.27 -0.37
CA ALA A 309 -1.03 -0.07 -0.90
C ALA A 309 0.18 -0.52 -1.73
N ILE A 310 0.33 -1.84 -1.85
CA ILE A 310 1.16 -2.51 -2.85
C ILE A 310 0.22 -3.34 -3.71
N VAL A 311 0.34 -3.26 -5.04
CA VAL A 311 -0.51 -3.99 -5.97
C VAL A 311 0.32 -4.92 -6.84
N SER A 312 -0.15 -6.15 -7.03
CA SER A 312 0.52 -7.18 -7.84
C SER A 312 -0.43 -7.77 -8.87
N ARG A 313 0.01 -7.84 -10.13
CA ARG A 313 -0.78 -8.28 -11.29
C ARG A 313 -0.93 -9.79 -11.30
N THR A 314 -2.13 -10.25 -11.57
CA THR A 314 -2.49 -11.64 -11.89
C THR A 314 -3.37 -11.59 -13.15
N ARG A 315 -2.79 -11.90 -14.32
CA ARG A 315 -3.44 -11.74 -15.65
C ARG A 315 -3.98 -10.30 -15.86
N ASP A 316 -5.29 -10.12 -15.88
CA ASP A 316 -5.97 -8.84 -16.19
C ASP A 316 -6.41 -8.07 -14.94
N VAL A 317 -5.99 -8.53 -13.75
CA VAL A 317 -6.39 -7.98 -12.46
C VAL A 317 -5.16 -7.76 -11.58
N TYR A 318 -5.12 -6.68 -10.83
CA TYR A 318 -4.17 -6.46 -9.74
C TYR A 318 -4.80 -6.84 -8.41
N CYS A 319 -4.13 -7.68 -7.63
CA CYS A 319 -4.42 -7.86 -6.22
C CYS A 319 -3.82 -6.70 -5.42
N VAL A 320 -4.55 -6.19 -4.44
CA VAL A 320 -4.17 -5.03 -3.64
C VAL A 320 -3.91 -5.46 -2.20
N GLU A 321 -2.70 -5.21 -1.72
CA GLU A 321 -2.29 -5.38 -0.33
C GLU A 321 -2.20 -3.99 0.32
N SER A 322 -3.11 -3.68 1.25
CA SER A 322 -3.05 -2.40 1.97
C SER A 322 -1.90 -2.40 2.97
N THR A 323 -1.15 -1.30 3.04
CA THR A 323 0.07 -1.18 3.86
C THR A 323 -0.13 -0.40 5.14
N THR A 324 -1.27 0.27 5.35
CA THR A 324 -1.49 1.15 6.51
C THR A 324 -2.87 0.97 7.13
N SER A 325 -2.91 0.84 8.45
CA SER A 325 -4.15 0.95 9.24
C SER A 325 -4.43 2.39 9.71
N GLU A 326 -3.49 3.32 9.48
CA GLU A 326 -3.56 4.71 9.91
C GLU A 326 -4.15 5.64 8.83
N PRO A 327 -4.70 6.81 9.21
CA PRO A 327 -5.14 7.81 8.24
C PRO A 327 -3.97 8.36 7.41
N ILE A 328 -4.24 8.62 6.13
CA ILE A 328 -3.25 9.10 5.17
C ILE A 328 -2.96 10.59 5.41
N PHE A 329 -4.00 11.40 5.57
CA PHE A 329 -3.89 12.84 5.84
C PHE A 329 -4.86 13.27 6.94
N THR A 330 -4.55 14.38 7.61
CA THR A 330 -5.33 14.92 8.74
C THR A 330 -5.46 16.44 8.59
N GLY A 331 -6.55 17.03 9.12
CA GLY A 331 -6.81 18.47 9.06
C GLY A 331 -7.08 18.99 7.64
N THR A 332 -6.53 20.17 7.30
CA THR A 332 -6.72 20.82 5.99
C THR A 332 -6.31 19.92 4.80
N PRO A 333 -5.14 19.25 4.81
CA PRO A 333 -4.78 18.26 3.78
C PRO A 333 -5.84 17.16 3.55
N ALA A 334 -6.58 16.77 4.60
CA ALA A 334 -7.63 15.77 4.46
C ALA A 334 -8.85 16.29 3.70
N ALA A 335 -9.13 17.61 3.72
CA ALA A 335 -10.24 18.22 3.00
C ALA A 335 -9.90 18.50 1.52
N GLU A 336 -8.61 18.59 1.18
CA GLU A 336 -8.14 18.94 -0.16
C GLU A 336 -8.17 17.77 -1.16
N SER A 337 -7.73 18.05 -2.39
CA SER A 337 -7.54 17.03 -3.43
C SER A 337 -6.39 16.11 -3.04
N ILE A 338 -6.62 14.80 -3.09
CA ILE A 338 -5.61 13.78 -2.87
C ILE A 338 -5.38 13.07 -4.19
N HIS A 339 -4.13 12.93 -4.56
CA HIS A 339 -3.69 12.40 -5.83
C HIS A 339 -3.07 11.01 -5.68
N LEU A 340 -3.21 10.19 -6.72
CA LEU A 340 -2.57 8.89 -6.83
C LEU A 340 -1.23 9.05 -7.52
N ILE A 341 -0.21 8.49 -6.91
CA ILE A 341 1.11 8.28 -7.52
C ILE A 341 1.48 6.83 -7.34
N ALA A 342 1.92 6.17 -8.41
CA ALA A 342 2.43 4.81 -8.31
C ALA A 342 3.96 4.78 -8.40
N TYR A 343 4.56 3.72 -7.89
CA TYR A 343 5.99 3.47 -7.94
C TYR A 343 6.27 2.03 -8.37
N VAL A 344 7.30 1.82 -9.19
CA VAL A 344 7.91 0.50 -9.43
C VAL A 344 9.24 0.51 -8.72
N GLY A 345 9.36 -0.33 -7.68
CA GLY A 345 10.47 -0.22 -6.74
C GLY A 345 10.46 1.15 -6.06
N GLU A 346 11.47 1.97 -6.36
CA GLU A 346 11.57 3.36 -5.86
C GLU A 346 11.34 4.43 -6.96
N ASN A 347 11.08 4.01 -8.20
CA ASN A 347 10.81 4.95 -9.30
C ASN A 347 9.32 5.27 -9.41
N GLU A 348 8.98 6.54 -9.58
CA GLU A 348 7.61 6.93 -9.88
C GLU A 348 7.15 6.36 -11.22
N PHE A 349 5.89 5.95 -11.30
CA PHE A 349 5.28 5.30 -12.44
C PHE A 349 3.89 5.86 -12.69
N GLY A 350 3.61 6.17 -13.95
CA GLY A 350 2.36 6.81 -14.36
C GLY A 350 2.42 8.33 -14.36
N GLU A 351 1.24 8.93 -14.41
CA GLU A 351 0.95 10.34 -14.27
C GLU A 351 0.34 10.61 -12.89
N ASP A 352 0.64 11.77 -12.33
CA ASP A 352 -0.07 12.32 -11.18
C ASP A 352 -1.54 12.59 -11.57
N ARG A 353 -2.47 11.89 -10.92
CA ARG A 353 -3.91 12.01 -11.16
C ARG A 353 -4.68 12.09 -9.83
N PRO A 354 -5.69 12.97 -9.72
CA PRO A 354 -6.52 13.04 -8.52
C PRO A 354 -7.30 11.73 -8.32
N LEU A 355 -7.29 11.20 -7.09
CA LEU A 355 -8.14 10.08 -6.69
C LEU A 355 -9.62 10.50 -6.66
N ILE A 356 -10.50 9.51 -6.78
CA ILE A 356 -11.94 9.72 -6.60
C ILE A 356 -12.21 10.07 -5.15
N GLY A 357 -13.12 11.01 -4.88
CA GLY A 357 -13.32 11.59 -3.55
C GLY A 357 -12.89 13.05 -3.57
N GLU A 358 -13.71 13.84 -4.28
CA GLU A 358 -13.49 15.25 -4.57
C GLU A 358 -13.12 16.06 -3.31
N PRO A 359 -12.33 17.14 -3.46
CA PRO A 359 -12.04 18.04 -2.36
C PRO A 359 -13.35 18.57 -1.75
N LEU A 360 -13.36 18.70 -0.43
CA LEU A 360 -14.51 19.25 0.28
C LEU A 360 -14.53 20.77 0.12
N GLY A 361 -15.64 21.29 -0.40
CA GLY A 361 -15.88 22.72 -0.52
C GLY A 361 -16.55 23.31 0.71
N ASN A 362 -17.08 24.53 0.54
CA ASN A 362 -17.77 25.28 1.59
C ASN A 362 -19.14 24.70 1.97
N GLU A 363 -19.65 23.70 1.23
CA GLU A 363 -20.90 23.05 1.58
C GLU A 363 -20.84 22.41 2.98
N PRO A 364 -21.99 22.23 3.65
CA PRO A 364 -22.08 21.47 4.89
C PRO A 364 -21.54 20.04 4.70
N TRP A 365 -20.69 19.60 5.63
CA TRP A 365 -20.16 18.22 5.64
C TRP A 365 -21.00 17.38 6.59
N ILE A 366 -21.59 16.31 6.10
CA ILE A 366 -22.56 15.52 6.85
C ILE A 366 -21.92 14.19 7.22
N PHE A 367 -21.97 13.84 8.51
CA PHE A 367 -21.40 12.63 9.07
C PHE A 367 -22.49 11.74 9.67
N SER A 368 -22.38 10.44 9.42
CA SER A 368 -23.27 9.42 9.98
C SER A 368 -22.84 9.08 11.41
N PRO A 369 -23.74 9.19 12.41
CA PRO A 369 -23.52 8.65 13.74
C PRO A 369 -23.83 7.15 13.72
N GLU A 370 -22.84 6.32 13.42
CA GLU A 370 -22.91 4.88 13.68
C GLU A 370 -22.28 4.66 15.06
N SER A 371 -23.11 4.47 16.09
CA SER A 371 -22.76 4.24 17.51
C SER A 371 -21.76 5.19 18.20
N ASP A 372 -21.63 5.08 19.53
CA ASP A 372 -20.60 5.81 20.30
C ASP A 372 -19.18 5.26 20.05
N VAL A 373 -19.04 4.20 19.26
CA VAL A 373 -17.79 3.43 19.07
C VAL A 373 -17.35 3.36 17.60
N SER A 374 -18.21 3.63 16.61
CA SER A 374 -17.82 3.61 15.19
C SER A 374 -17.32 4.98 14.69
N PRO A 375 -16.44 5.00 13.68
CA PRO A 375 -15.90 6.25 13.14
C PRO A 375 -17.01 7.12 12.52
N LEU A 376 -17.03 8.42 12.87
CA LEU A 376 -17.88 9.44 12.26
C LEU A 376 -17.47 9.68 10.79
N ARG A 377 -17.89 8.78 9.89
CA ARG A 377 -17.55 8.86 8.46
C ARG A 377 -18.35 9.93 7.75
N LEU A 378 -17.72 10.61 6.80
CA LEU A 378 -18.37 11.53 5.90
C LEU A 378 -19.39 10.74 5.09
N PHE A 379 -20.64 11.11 5.28
CA PHE A 379 -21.83 10.45 4.75
C PHE A 379 -22.35 11.15 3.49
N SER A 380 -22.30 12.48 3.46
CA SER A 380 -22.67 13.30 2.29
C SER A 380 -22.12 14.73 2.44
N THR A 381 -22.28 15.55 1.40
CA THR A 381 -22.06 17.00 1.44
C THR A 381 -23.27 17.71 0.85
N GLY A 382 -23.63 18.87 1.39
CA GLY A 382 -24.72 19.68 0.86
C GLY A 382 -26.10 19.31 1.43
N SER A 383 -27.14 19.29 0.58
CA SER A 383 -28.50 18.89 1.00
C SER A 383 -28.65 17.37 1.04
N VAL A 384 -29.32 16.84 2.07
CA VAL A 384 -29.50 15.40 2.26
C VAL A 384 -30.88 15.06 2.83
N ARG A 385 -31.40 13.89 2.45
CA ARG A 385 -32.51 13.21 3.15
C ARG A 385 -31.98 11.90 3.70
N SER A 386 -32.14 11.69 5.01
CA SER A 386 -31.61 10.55 5.73
C SER A 386 -32.72 9.84 6.49
N ARG A 387 -32.70 8.50 6.48
CA ARG A 387 -33.55 7.64 7.32
C ARG A 387 -33.13 7.65 8.79
N ARG A 388 -31.93 8.16 9.08
CA ARG A 388 -31.41 8.24 10.45
C ARG A 388 -32.19 9.31 11.21
N ASP A 389 -32.36 9.09 12.51
CA ASP A 389 -33.00 10.01 13.44
C ASP A 389 -32.22 11.32 13.61
N HIS A 390 -30.89 11.24 13.46
CA HIS A 390 -30.02 12.40 13.45
C HIS A 390 -28.77 12.20 12.59
N VAL A 391 -28.14 13.32 12.24
CA VAL A 391 -26.82 13.38 11.61
C VAL A 391 -25.97 14.47 12.26
N LEU A 392 -24.65 14.37 12.14
CA LEU A 392 -23.75 15.46 12.51
C LEU A 392 -23.39 16.27 11.26
N VAL A 393 -23.46 17.59 11.35
CA VAL A 393 -23.22 18.49 10.24
C VAL A 393 -22.16 19.51 10.61
N ALA A 394 -21.02 19.48 9.93
CA ALA A 394 -19.99 20.52 10.03
C ALA A 394 -20.32 21.64 9.04
N VAL A 395 -20.78 22.76 9.58
CA VAL A 395 -21.16 23.96 8.84
C VAL A 395 -20.16 25.08 9.10
N HIS A 396 -19.90 25.94 8.12
CA HIS A 396 -19.00 27.07 8.31
C HIS A 396 -19.51 27.97 9.44
N SER A 397 -18.60 28.55 10.22
CA SER A 397 -18.95 29.33 11.42
C SER A 397 -19.81 30.57 11.11
N THR A 398 -19.78 31.07 9.86
CA THR A 398 -20.58 32.21 9.39
C THR A 398 -21.99 31.84 8.91
N SER A 399 -22.27 30.58 8.58
CA SER A 399 -23.56 30.20 8.00
C SER A 399 -24.68 30.27 9.04
N SER A 400 -25.88 30.70 8.65
CA SER A 400 -27.06 30.63 9.51
C SER A 400 -27.63 29.22 9.55
N VAL A 401 -28.18 28.84 10.70
CA VAL A 401 -28.81 27.53 10.93
C VAL A 401 -30.23 27.78 11.43
N GLU A 402 -31.21 27.42 10.61
CA GLU A 402 -32.63 27.64 10.88
C GLU A 402 -33.35 26.30 11.02
N SER A 403 -33.96 26.07 12.18
CA SER A 403 -34.75 24.86 12.45
C SER A 403 -36.19 25.02 11.96
N GLY A 404 -36.72 24.03 11.25
CA GLY A 404 -38.14 23.98 10.85
C GLY A 404 -39.06 23.63 12.02
N GLU A 405 -40.38 23.53 11.76
CA GLU A 405 -41.40 23.25 12.80
C GLU A 405 -41.12 21.98 13.63
N ASP A 406 -40.50 20.96 13.03
CA ASP A 406 -40.11 19.70 13.67
C ASP A 406 -38.58 19.48 13.68
N GLY A 407 -37.79 20.53 13.49
CA GLY A 407 -36.32 20.45 13.42
C GLY A 407 -35.62 20.92 14.69
N ALA A 408 -34.43 20.39 14.94
CA ALA A 408 -33.52 20.89 15.96
C ALA A 408 -32.07 20.83 15.48
N ALA A 409 -31.26 21.81 15.88
CA ALA A 409 -29.82 21.83 15.63
C ALA A 409 -29.08 22.16 16.93
N GLU A 410 -28.31 21.21 17.45
CA GLU A 410 -27.59 21.32 18.72
C GLU A 410 -26.07 21.38 18.48
N PRO A 411 -25.33 22.35 19.03
CA PRO A 411 -23.87 22.38 18.89
C PRO A 411 -23.23 21.19 19.63
N VAL A 412 -22.23 20.56 19.01
CA VAL A 412 -21.52 19.39 19.57
C VAL A 412 -20.05 19.72 19.86
N PHE A 413 -19.30 20.17 18.85
CA PHE A 413 -17.89 20.56 18.97
C PHE A 413 -17.45 21.45 17.79
N GLU A 414 -16.28 22.06 17.91
CA GLU A 414 -15.65 22.85 16.83
C GLU A 414 -14.71 21.96 16.00
N LEU A 415 -14.63 22.24 14.71
CA LEU A 415 -13.78 21.56 13.73
C LEU A 415 -13.10 22.62 12.85
N GLY A 416 -12.01 23.21 13.33
CA GLY A 416 -11.30 24.26 12.61
C GLY A 416 -12.13 25.55 12.48
N ASP A 417 -12.45 25.94 11.25
CA ASP A 417 -13.29 27.10 10.90
C ASP A 417 -14.80 26.78 10.87
N ARG A 418 -15.15 25.52 11.16
CA ARG A 418 -16.52 25.00 11.17
C ARG A 418 -16.97 24.62 12.56
N ARG A 419 -18.28 24.77 12.79
CA ARG A 419 -18.97 24.21 13.94
C ARG A 419 -19.70 22.94 13.55
N VAL A 420 -19.59 21.90 14.38
CA VAL A 420 -20.35 20.66 14.21
C VAL A 420 -21.62 20.71 15.01
N VAL A 421 -22.76 20.60 14.34
CA VAL A 421 -24.09 20.57 14.93
C VAL A 421 -24.76 19.22 14.72
N ARG A 422 -25.44 18.70 15.74
CA ARG A 422 -26.34 17.56 15.64
C ARG A 422 -27.68 18.05 15.11
N VAL A 423 -28.08 17.55 13.95
CA VAL A 423 -29.34 17.90 13.29
C VAL A 423 -30.35 16.77 13.49
N LEU A 424 -31.53 17.14 13.97
CA LEU A 424 -32.73 16.30 14.05
C LEU A 424 -33.85 16.92 13.21
N GLY A 425 -34.73 16.08 12.65
CA GLY A 425 -35.85 16.53 11.83
C GLY A 425 -35.40 17.35 10.62
N LYS A 426 -35.97 18.54 10.41
CA LYS A 426 -35.74 19.38 9.21
C LYS A 426 -35.02 20.67 9.56
N VAL A 427 -33.81 20.85 9.05
CA VAL A 427 -32.99 22.04 9.27
C VAL A 427 -32.52 22.62 7.93
N THR A 428 -32.56 23.95 7.82
CA THR A 428 -32.03 24.71 6.69
C THR A 428 -30.76 25.44 7.12
N LEU A 429 -29.74 25.33 6.29
CA LEU A 429 -28.45 26.01 6.47
C LEU A 429 -28.33 27.03 5.34
N ALA A 430 -27.97 28.28 5.63
CA ALA A 430 -27.89 29.32 4.60
C ALA A 430 -26.65 30.23 4.73
N GLU A 431 -26.20 30.73 3.58
CA GLU A 431 -25.17 31.77 3.45
C GLU A 431 -25.79 33.14 3.12
N GLU A 432 -25.01 34.20 3.31
CA GLU A 432 -25.43 35.57 2.99
C GLU A 432 -25.74 35.79 1.49
N ASP A 433 -25.17 34.97 0.61
CA ASP A 433 -25.36 35.06 -0.85
C ASP A 433 -26.67 34.42 -1.36
N GLY A 434 -27.49 33.89 -0.45
CA GLY A 434 -28.75 33.21 -0.77
C GLY A 434 -28.62 31.72 -1.07
N THR A 435 -27.41 31.17 -1.05
CA THR A 435 -27.18 29.72 -1.10
C THR A 435 -27.74 29.08 0.16
N HIS A 436 -28.49 27.99 0.01
CA HIS A 436 -29.01 27.23 1.14
C HIS A 436 -28.95 25.72 0.90
N TRP A 437 -28.86 24.98 1.99
CA TRP A 437 -28.85 23.52 2.05
C TRP A 437 -29.92 23.04 3.01
N ARG A 438 -30.50 21.88 2.71
CA ARG A 438 -31.56 21.29 3.53
C ARG A 438 -31.15 19.92 4.01
N VAL A 439 -31.13 19.75 5.33
CA VAL A 439 -30.82 18.49 6.00
C VAL A 439 -32.11 17.97 6.62
N ARG A 440 -32.53 16.76 6.21
CA ARG A 440 -33.74 16.10 6.71
C ARG A 440 -33.41 14.73 7.27
N CYS A 441 -33.78 14.50 8.52
CA CYS A 441 -33.67 13.25 9.24
C CYS A 441 -35.07 12.61 9.41
N ASP A 442 -35.13 11.35 9.84
CA ASP A 442 -36.36 10.57 9.98
C ASP A 442 -37.20 10.46 8.69
N GLU A 443 -36.54 10.40 7.53
CA GLU A 443 -37.20 10.25 6.23
C GLU A 443 -37.44 8.77 5.87
N GLU A 444 -38.37 8.46 4.95
CA GLU A 444 -38.66 7.06 4.55
C GLU A 444 -37.51 6.40 3.77
N SER A 445 -36.71 7.21 3.07
CA SER A 445 -35.62 6.77 2.19
C SER A 445 -34.47 7.76 2.22
N ASP A 446 -33.24 7.24 2.12
CA ASP A 446 -32.07 8.08 1.92
C ASP A 446 -32.05 8.65 0.49
N LYS A 447 -31.70 9.94 0.34
CA LYS A 447 -31.44 10.58 -0.96
C LYS A 447 -30.33 11.60 -0.84
N TYR A 448 -29.64 11.84 -1.95
CA TYR A 448 -28.52 12.79 -2.05
C TYR A 448 -27.34 12.38 -1.15
N LEU A 449 -27.09 11.08 -1.04
CA LEU A 449 -25.97 10.53 -0.27
C LEU A 449 -24.65 10.72 -1.03
N GLU A 450 -24.67 10.44 -2.33
CA GLU A 450 -23.50 10.56 -3.17
C GLU A 450 -23.81 11.50 -4.33
N ALA A 451 -23.00 12.53 -4.54
CA ALA A 451 -23.09 13.38 -5.72
C ALA A 451 -21.67 13.65 -6.24
N ARG A 452 -21.43 13.36 -7.52
CA ARG A 452 -20.09 13.38 -8.12
C ARG A 452 -20.09 13.78 -9.59
N VAL A 453 -18.99 14.40 -10.03
CA VAL A 453 -18.74 14.72 -11.44
C VAL A 453 -17.70 13.73 -11.99
N LEU A 454 -18.08 12.93 -12.97
CA LEU A 454 -17.23 11.92 -13.60
C LEU A 454 -16.96 12.28 -15.06
N GLY A 455 -15.74 12.03 -15.53
CA GLY A 455 -15.36 12.26 -16.92
C GLY A 455 -13.86 12.22 -17.13
N ILE A 456 -13.43 12.11 -18.39
CA ILE A 456 -12.01 12.21 -18.75
C ILE A 456 -11.52 13.62 -18.42
N ARG A 457 -10.42 13.72 -17.66
CA ARG A 457 -9.77 15.00 -17.35
C ARG A 457 -8.55 15.20 -18.24
N TRP A 458 -8.37 16.44 -18.70
CA TRP A 458 -7.16 16.88 -19.41
C TRP A 458 -6.06 17.17 -18.38
N GLY A 459 -4.89 16.57 -18.54
CA GLY A 459 -3.72 16.76 -17.66
C GLY A 459 -3.01 18.12 -17.78
N LEU A 460 -3.48 19.02 -18.66
CA LEU A 460 -3.01 20.41 -18.70
C LEU A 460 -3.44 21.11 -17.40
N LYS A 461 -2.59 21.98 -16.84
CA LYS A 461 -2.93 22.73 -15.62
C LYS A 461 -3.82 23.93 -15.94
N HIS A 462 -4.78 24.18 -15.05
CA HIS A 462 -5.54 25.42 -15.01
C HIS A 462 -4.89 26.37 -14.02
N ALA A 463 -4.75 27.66 -14.34
CA ALA A 463 -4.07 28.63 -13.45
C ALA A 463 -4.74 28.79 -12.07
N ARG A 464 -6.03 28.44 -11.96
CA ARG A 464 -6.81 28.43 -10.71
C ARG A 464 -7.02 27.02 -10.13
N ASN A 465 -6.25 26.02 -10.59
CA ASN A 465 -6.36 24.60 -10.20
C ASN A 465 -7.76 23.98 -10.39
N LEU A 466 -8.51 24.41 -11.41
CA LEU A 466 -9.78 23.79 -11.78
C LEU A 466 -9.53 22.49 -12.56
N PRO A 467 -10.33 21.42 -12.34
CA PRO A 467 -10.28 20.24 -13.19
C PRO A 467 -10.76 20.60 -14.60
N ILE A 468 -9.94 20.27 -15.60
CA ILE A 468 -10.23 20.54 -17.01
C ILE A 468 -10.87 19.31 -17.64
N TYR A 469 -12.07 19.45 -18.19
CA TYR A 469 -12.76 18.40 -18.92
C TYR A 469 -12.77 18.74 -20.41
N PRO A 470 -12.06 17.96 -21.26
CA PRO A 470 -12.01 18.15 -22.71
C PRO A 470 -13.24 17.58 -23.43
N MET A 471 -14.23 17.13 -22.68
CA MET A 471 -15.56 16.64 -23.10
C MET A 471 -16.57 16.94 -21.98
N ARG A 472 -17.87 16.88 -22.26
CA ARG A 472 -18.89 17.05 -21.21
C ARG A 472 -18.77 15.94 -20.14
N PRO A 473 -18.65 16.28 -18.85
CA PRO A 473 -18.66 15.29 -17.79
C PRO A 473 -20.09 14.79 -17.49
N GLU A 474 -20.17 13.58 -16.96
CA GLU A 474 -21.37 13.00 -16.37
C GLU A 474 -21.54 13.49 -14.94
N VAL A 475 -22.78 13.75 -14.54
CA VAL A 475 -23.13 14.14 -13.18
C VAL A 475 -23.99 13.05 -12.59
N TRP A 476 -23.51 12.45 -11.50
CA TRP A 476 -24.17 11.36 -10.81
C TRP A 476 -24.73 11.86 -9.48
N VAL A 477 -25.94 11.43 -9.16
CA VAL A 477 -26.56 11.58 -7.85
C VAL A 477 -27.08 10.21 -7.42
N ASP A 478 -26.62 9.74 -6.27
CA ASP A 478 -26.81 8.39 -5.76
C ASP A 478 -26.40 7.35 -6.84
N ARG A 479 -27.36 6.59 -7.37
CA ARG A 479 -27.14 5.58 -8.42
C ARG A 479 -27.62 6.03 -9.81
N GLU A 480 -28.00 7.30 -9.97
CA GLU A 480 -28.61 7.83 -11.18
C GLU A 480 -27.70 8.85 -11.88
N ILE A 481 -27.59 8.72 -13.20
CA ILE A 481 -26.97 9.74 -14.06
C ILE A 481 -28.02 10.81 -14.33
N LEU A 482 -27.74 12.05 -13.95
CA LEU A 482 -28.62 13.16 -14.26
C LEU A 482 -28.46 13.58 -15.72
N GLY A 483 -29.59 13.83 -16.37
CA GLY A 483 -29.60 14.42 -17.70
C GLY A 483 -28.98 15.83 -17.68
N PRO A 484 -28.33 16.28 -18.77
CA PRO A 484 -27.70 17.61 -18.81
C PRO A 484 -28.73 18.76 -18.74
N HIS A 485 -30.02 18.48 -18.84
CA HIS A 485 -31.10 19.44 -18.63
C HIS A 485 -31.48 19.60 -17.16
N ASP A 486 -31.12 18.65 -16.30
CA ASP A 486 -31.43 18.68 -14.86
C ASP A 486 -30.28 19.28 -14.05
N VAL A 487 -29.13 19.46 -14.69
CA VAL A 487 -27.92 20.05 -14.11
C VAL A 487 -27.80 21.52 -14.53
N TYR A 488 -27.47 22.38 -13.57
CA TYR A 488 -27.19 23.79 -13.83
C TYR A 488 -25.71 24.04 -14.08
N TRP A 489 -25.42 24.93 -15.01
CA TRP A 489 -24.12 25.53 -15.28
C TRP A 489 -24.19 27.01 -14.96
N VAL A 490 -23.43 27.42 -13.94
CA VAL A 490 -23.37 28.82 -13.49
C VAL A 490 -22.03 29.41 -13.93
N ALA A 491 -22.08 30.38 -14.82
CA ALA A 491 -20.91 31.13 -15.27
C ALA A 491 -21.30 32.58 -15.57
N ASN A 492 -20.41 33.54 -15.31
CA ASN A 492 -20.65 34.98 -15.54
C ASN A 492 -21.97 35.50 -14.97
N HIS A 493 -22.33 35.07 -13.75
CA HIS A 493 -23.60 35.41 -13.08
C HIS A 493 -24.87 35.01 -13.85
N ARG A 494 -24.78 34.04 -14.77
CA ARG A 494 -25.93 33.48 -15.49
C ARG A 494 -26.04 31.98 -15.21
N ASP A 495 -27.26 31.56 -14.91
CA ASP A 495 -27.61 30.15 -14.73
C ASP A 495 -28.15 29.60 -16.05
N ARG A 496 -27.52 28.54 -16.56
CA ARG A 496 -27.96 27.80 -17.76
C ARG A 496 -28.08 26.32 -17.43
N ARG A 497 -28.68 25.53 -18.33
CA ARG A 497 -28.58 24.08 -18.26
C ARG A 497 -27.22 23.61 -18.78
N LEU A 498 -26.70 22.52 -18.23
CA LEU A 498 -25.43 21.94 -18.68
C LEU A 498 -25.49 21.54 -20.17
N ALA A 499 -26.67 21.21 -20.68
CA ALA A 499 -26.91 20.94 -22.10
C ALA A 499 -26.50 22.11 -23.02
N ASP A 500 -26.71 23.34 -22.54
CA ASP A 500 -26.46 24.60 -23.25
C ASP A 500 -25.21 25.33 -22.70
N ALA A 501 -24.41 24.65 -21.89
CA ALA A 501 -23.24 25.23 -21.26
C ALA A 501 -22.18 25.58 -22.32
N PRO A 502 -21.70 26.83 -22.35
CA PRO A 502 -20.57 27.19 -23.19
C PRO A 502 -19.28 26.50 -22.72
N PRO A 503 -18.25 26.38 -23.56
CA PRO A 503 -16.89 26.10 -23.10
C PRO A 503 -16.39 27.23 -22.19
N GLY A 504 -15.50 26.93 -21.25
CA GLY A 504 -14.90 27.85 -20.29
C GLY A 504 -15.02 27.37 -18.85
N ASP A 505 -14.61 28.25 -17.93
CA ASP A 505 -14.74 28.09 -16.49
C ASP A 505 -16.20 28.22 -16.06
N GLY A 506 -16.66 27.35 -15.18
CA GLY A 506 -17.98 27.46 -14.59
C GLY A 506 -18.22 26.52 -13.42
N LEU A 507 -19.39 26.68 -12.81
CA LEU A 507 -19.85 25.90 -11.67
C LEU A 507 -20.97 24.97 -12.11
N ILE A 508 -20.75 23.66 -12.01
CA ILE A 508 -21.82 22.65 -12.05
C ILE A 508 -22.59 22.75 -10.74
N ARG A 509 -23.92 22.85 -10.80
CA ARG A 509 -24.80 22.90 -9.63
C ARG A 509 -25.97 21.95 -9.81
N VAL A 510 -26.23 21.15 -8.78
CA VAL A 510 -27.40 20.28 -8.68
C VAL A 510 -28.28 20.78 -7.54
N LEU A 511 -29.58 20.90 -7.79
CA LEU A 511 -30.57 21.37 -6.82
C LEU A 511 -31.54 20.24 -6.49
N ASP A 512 -32.06 20.25 -5.27
CA ASP A 512 -33.19 19.42 -4.88
C ASP A 512 -34.54 20.05 -5.30
N ASP A 513 -35.64 19.36 -5.07
CA ASP A 513 -37.00 19.78 -5.47
C ASP A 513 -37.47 21.12 -4.87
N GLY A 514 -36.76 21.66 -3.86
CA GLY A 514 -37.10 22.95 -3.26
C GLY A 514 -35.96 23.95 -3.30
N GLY A 515 -35.03 23.80 -4.26
CA GLY A 515 -33.99 24.77 -4.55
C GLY A 515 -32.76 24.71 -3.64
N GLY A 516 -32.69 23.76 -2.71
CA GLY A 516 -31.53 23.51 -1.88
C GLY A 516 -30.39 22.90 -2.70
N VAL A 517 -29.16 23.33 -2.47
CA VAL A 517 -28.00 22.83 -3.22
C VAL A 517 -27.67 21.41 -2.76
N VAL A 518 -27.72 20.44 -3.68
CA VAL A 518 -27.26 19.06 -3.44
C VAL A 518 -25.74 18.99 -3.61
N MET A 519 -25.23 19.55 -4.71
CA MET A 519 -23.81 19.56 -5.03
C MET A 519 -23.46 20.80 -5.84
N GLN A 520 -22.27 21.36 -5.62
CA GLN A 520 -21.69 22.36 -6.52
C GLN A 520 -20.20 22.12 -6.78
N ARG A 521 -19.75 22.19 -8.05
CA ARG A 521 -18.35 21.91 -8.43
C ARG A 521 -17.85 22.88 -9.48
N ARG A 522 -16.73 23.55 -9.21
CA ARG A 522 -16.06 24.41 -10.21
C ARG A 522 -15.21 23.56 -11.14
N ILE A 523 -15.41 23.71 -12.44
CA ILE A 523 -14.66 22.99 -13.48
C ILE A 523 -14.34 23.94 -14.63
N CYS A 524 -13.36 23.57 -15.45
CA CYS A 524 -13.14 24.19 -16.77
C CYS A 524 -13.58 23.18 -17.84
N ARG A 525 -14.51 23.56 -18.72
CA ARG A 525 -14.95 22.71 -19.83
C ARG A 525 -14.36 23.22 -21.14
N LEU A 526 -13.65 22.39 -21.88
CA LEU A 526 -13.15 22.73 -23.22
C LEU A 526 -14.01 22.08 -24.32
N PRO A 527 -13.95 22.57 -25.57
CA PRO A 527 -14.64 21.95 -26.69
C PRO A 527 -14.22 20.48 -26.90
N ASP A 528 -15.15 19.66 -27.38
CA ASP A 528 -14.97 18.21 -27.47
C ASP A 528 -13.84 17.80 -28.43
N ASP A 529 -13.53 18.64 -29.43
CA ASP A 529 -12.46 18.49 -30.42
C ASP A 529 -11.21 19.36 -30.14
N ALA A 530 -11.15 20.03 -28.97
CA ALA A 530 -10.04 20.91 -28.62
C ALA A 530 -8.69 20.17 -28.54
N ALA A 531 -7.66 20.72 -29.19
CA ALA A 531 -6.27 20.26 -29.10
C ALA A 531 -5.26 21.43 -29.24
N ILE A 532 -4.09 21.31 -28.62
CA ILE A 532 -3.04 22.32 -28.59
C ILE A 532 -1.72 21.71 -29.07
N GLU A 533 -1.13 22.28 -30.13
CA GLU A 533 0.21 21.92 -30.60
C GLU A 533 1.19 23.07 -30.29
N VAL A 534 2.33 22.75 -29.68
CA VAL A 534 3.39 23.70 -29.40
C VAL A 534 4.33 23.80 -30.60
N CYS A 535 4.42 25.00 -31.20
CA CYS A 535 5.30 25.28 -32.34
C CYS A 535 6.43 26.26 -31.92
N PRO A 536 7.52 25.75 -31.35
CA PRO A 536 8.61 26.57 -30.81
C PRO A 536 9.46 27.24 -31.91
N ALA A 537 9.93 28.47 -31.63
CA ALA A 537 10.92 29.18 -32.45
C ALA A 537 12.33 29.15 -31.81
N ARG A 538 13.37 29.42 -32.63
CA ARG A 538 14.75 29.69 -32.16
C ARG A 538 14.91 31.20 -31.92
N HIS A 539 15.66 31.56 -30.87
CA HIS A 539 16.02 32.91 -30.42
C HIS A 539 15.64 34.09 -31.35
N ALA A 540 14.87 35.03 -30.77
CA ALA A 540 14.35 36.31 -31.31
C ALA A 540 13.11 36.26 -32.23
N GLU A 541 12.73 35.09 -32.75
CA GLU A 541 11.42 34.94 -33.43
C GLU A 541 10.32 34.52 -32.43
N PRO A 542 9.09 35.06 -32.54
CA PRO A 542 7.97 34.64 -31.71
C PRO A 542 7.50 33.25 -32.15
N GLY A 543 7.62 32.25 -31.27
CA GLY A 543 6.94 30.97 -31.50
C GLY A 543 5.44 31.08 -31.24
N PHE A 544 4.72 30.00 -31.52
CA PHE A 544 3.26 30.00 -31.41
C PHE A 544 2.69 28.69 -30.91
N LEU A 545 1.47 28.77 -30.39
CA LEU A 545 0.64 27.61 -30.13
C LEU A 545 -0.43 27.52 -31.22
N ARG A 546 -0.65 26.33 -31.76
CA ARG A 546 -1.72 26.07 -32.72
C ARG A 546 -2.90 25.46 -31.96
N LEU A 547 -4.02 26.18 -31.96
CA LEU A 547 -5.23 25.83 -31.22
C LEU A 547 -6.27 25.23 -32.19
N HIS A 548 -6.48 23.93 -32.10
CA HIS A 548 -7.43 23.17 -32.91
C HIS A 548 -8.75 22.98 -32.17
N GLY A 549 -9.89 23.06 -32.87
CA GLY A 549 -11.22 22.78 -32.30
C GLY A 549 -11.75 23.81 -31.30
N PHE A 550 -11.06 24.95 -31.10
CA PHE A 550 -11.52 25.98 -30.16
C PHE A 550 -12.64 26.88 -30.71
N GLY A 551 -12.87 26.85 -32.04
CA GLY A 551 -13.81 27.76 -32.72
C GLY A 551 -13.30 29.20 -32.78
N ASP A 552 -14.23 30.15 -32.87
CA ASP A 552 -13.91 31.58 -32.84
C ASP A 552 -13.58 32.04 -31.40
N ILE A 553 -12.28 32.26 -31.16
CA ILE A 553 -11.75 32.67 -29.87
C ILE A 553 -10.86 33.90 -29.98
N GLU A 554 -10.80 34.67 -28.90
CA GLU A 554 -9.74 35.63 -28.64
C GLU A 554 -8.74 35.01 -27.66
N VAL A 555 -7.45 35.32 -27.86
CA VAL A 555 -6.36 34.83 -27.01
C VAL A 555 -5.58 36.00 -26.44
N GLY A 556 -5.06 35.82 -25.24
CA GLY A 556 -4.25 36.82 -24.54
C GLY A 556 -3.38 36.18 -23.45
N SER A 557 -2.69 37.00 -22.68
CA SER A 557 -2.06 36.60 -21.42
C SER A 557 -2.34 37.68 -20.37
N PRO A 558 -2.64 37.31 -19.11
CA PRO A 558 -2.66 38.26 -18.00
C PRO A 558 -1.24 38.63 -17.51
N ASP A 559 -0.20 37.95 -18.00
CA ASP A 559 1.18 38.17 -17.57
C ASP A 559 1.73 39.44 -18.24
N GLU A 560 2.07 40.48 -17.44
CA GLU A 560 2.38 41.83 -17.92
C GLU A 560 3.50 41.91 -18.99
N ASN A 561 4.45 40.98 -18.95
CA ASN A 561 5.61 40.94 -19.88
C ASN A 561 5.37 40.08 -21.12
N ILE A 562 4.14 39.58 -21.33
CA ILE A 562 3.81 38.64 -22.40
C ILE A 562 2.71 39.22 -23.27
N THR A 563 2.99 39.37 -24.55
CA THR A 563 1.97 39.69 -25.54
C THR A 563 1.65 38.46 -26.36
N VAL A 564 0.35 38.16 -26.50
CA VAL A 564 -0.14 37.06 -27.34
C VAL A 564 -0.99 37.65 -28.46
N LEU A 565 -0.59 37.42 -29.71
CA LEU A 565 -1.32 37.91 -30.88
C LEU A 565 -1.91 36.74 -31.67
N PRO A 566 -3.22 36.75 -31.96
CA PRO A 566 -3.80 35.75 -32.84
C PRO A 566 -3.35 35.97 -34.29
N SER A 567 -3.03 34.89 -35.00
CA SER A 567 -2.85 34.85 -36.44
C SER A 567 -3.73 33.74 -37.01
N THR A 568 -4.74 34.11 -37.79
CA THR A 568 -5.62 33.16 -38.47
C THR A 568 -5.02 32.78 -39.83
N LEU A 569 -4.74 31.49 -40.03
CA LEU A 569 -4.53 30.92 -41.36
C LEU A 569 -5.90 30.80 -42.05
N SER A 570 -6.00 31.15 -43.33
CA SER A 570 -7.24 31.00 -44.10
C SER A 570 -7.71 29.53 -44.07
N ASP A 571 -8.86 29.27 -43.44
CA ASP A 571 -9.45 27.94 -43.15
C ASP A 571 -8.63 26.99 -42.25
N GLY A 572 -7.72 27.54 -41.42
CA GLY A 572 -6.85 26.78 -40.52
C GLY A 572 -7.08 27.02 -39.02
N PRO A 573 -6.42 26.24 -38.14
CA PRO A 573 -6.44 26.47 -36.69
C PRO A 573 -5.83 27.83 -36.34
N LEU A 574 -6.26 28.40 -35.21
CA LEU A 574 -5.77 29.69 -34.74
C LEU A 574 -4.33 29.55 -34.20
N GLU A 575 -3.42 30.38 -34.69
CA GLU A 575 -2.05 30.47 -34.16
C GLU A 575 -1.98 31.60 -33.11
N ALA A 576 -1.78 31.25 -31.84
CA ALA A 576 -1.48 32.20 -30.78
C ALA A 576 0.03 32.46 -30.75
N ARG A 577 0.48 33.62 -31.27
CA ARG A 577 1.91 34.00 -31.34
C ARG A 577 2.33 34.73 -30.08
N PHE A 578 3.43 34.28 -29.46
CA PHE A 578 3.91 34.81 -28.18
C PHE A 578 5.14 35.68 -28.39
N SER A 579 5.14 36.86 -27.77
CA SER A 579 6.32 37.71 -27.60
C SER A 579 6.50 38.08 -26.14
N TYR A 580 7.76 38.08 -25.68
CA TYR A 580 8.15 38.34 -24.30
C TYR A 580 9.09 39.53 -24.23
N GLU A 581 8.81 40.47 -23.31
CA GLU A 581 9.65 41.63 -23.02
C GLU A 581 10.46 41.37 -21.74
N GLY A 582 11.73 40.98 -21.90
CA GLY A 582 12.66 40.76 -20.81
C GLY A 582 13.89 39.92 -21.22
N ASP A 583 14.83 39.73 -20.30
CA ASP A 583 16.09 39.04 -20.59
C ASP A 583 15.93 37.52 -20.80
N ARG A 584 14.93 36.89 -20.17
CA ARG A 584 14.71 35.43 -20.26
C ARG A 584 13.22 35.07 -20.25
N ALA A 585 12.73 34.50 -21.36
CA ALA A 585 11.33 34.06 -21.48
C ALA A 585 10.94 33.00 -20.43
N PRO A 586 9.69 33.02 -19.95
CA PRO A 586 9.22 32.10 -18.91
C PRO A 586 9.07 30.66 -19.41
N SER A 587 8.94 29.73 -18.46
CA SER A 587 8.74 28.31 -18.72
C SER A 587 7.32 27.95 -19.13
N VAL A 588 6.38 28.54 -18.43
CA VAL A 588 4.94 28.37 -18.52
C VAL A 588 4.33 29.76 -18.55
N VAL A 589 3.22 29.90 -19.25
CA VAL A 589 2.47 31.14 -19.38
C VAL A 589 1.00 30.88 -19.16
N ASN A 590 0.31 31.88 -18.63
CA ASN A 590 -1.13 31.84 -18.53
C ASN A 590 -1.72 32.26 -19.87
N LEU A 591 -2.24 31.30 -20.64
CA LEU A 591 -3.00 31.57 -21.85
C LEU A 591 -4.45 31.85 -21.46
N TYR A 592 -4.86 33.10 -21.67
CA TYR A 592 -6.24 33.50 -21.58
C TYR A 592 -6.95 33.15 -22.89
N ILE A 593 -8.08 32.47 -22.81
CA ILE A 593 -8.95 32.14 -23.94
C ILE A 593 -10.33 32.72 -23.66
N ARG A 594 -10.87 33.50 -24.60
CA ARG A 594 -12.21 34.08 -24.52
C ARG A 594 -13.04 33.73 -25.74
N TRP A 595 -14.20 33.13 -25.51
CA TRP A 595 -15.19 32.86 -26.56
C TRP A 595 -16.12 34.06 -26.75
N GLN A 596 -16.77 34.15 -27.92
CA GLN A 596 -17.69 35.26 -28.25
C GLN A 596 -18.87 35.44 -27.28
N ASN A 597 -19.19 34.42 -26.48
CA ASN A 597 -20.28 34.42 -25.51
C ASN A 597 -19.86 34.87 -24.09
N GLU A 598 -18.71 35.55 -23.98
CA GLU A 598 -18.06 36.01 -22.75
C GLU A 598 -17.50 34.90 -21.85
N ALA A 599 -17.61 33.63 -22.25
CA ALA A 599 -16.98 32.55 -21.49
C ALA A 599 -15.45 32.63 -21.61
N GLU A 600 -14.77 32.32 -20.52
CA GLU A 600 -13.31 32.44 -20.42
C GLU A 600 -12.70 31.18 -19.80
N ALA A 601 -11.44 30.90 -20.15
CA ALA A 601 -10.61 29.89 -19.50
C ALA A 601 -9.19 30.42 -19.33
N LEU A 602 -8.52 30.03 -18.24
CA LEU A 602 -7.14 30.43 -17.98
C LEU A 602 -6.24 29.19 -17.87
N LEU A 603 -5.64 28.82 -18.99
CA LEU A 603 -4.84 27.61 -19.13
C LEU A 603 -3.35 27.92 -18.88
N GLN A 604 -2.66 27.06 -18.12
CA GLN A 604 -1.21 27.12 -18.02
C GLN A 604 -0.60 26.29 -19.14
N VAL A 605 0.04 26.96 -20.11
CA VAL A 605 0.65 26.34 -21.30
C VAL A 605 2.16 26.63 -21.35
N PRO A 606 2.99 25.78 -21.98
CA PRO A 606 4.40 26.08 -22.12
C PRO A 606 4.62 27.26 -23.07
N TYR A 607 5.61 28.11 -22.78
CA TYR A 607 6.03 29.15 -23.71
C TYR A 607 6.62 28.52 -24.99
N PRO A 608 6.20 28.89 -26.21
CA PRO A 608 6.61 28.24 -27.44
C PRO A 608 8.00 28.70 -27.90
N HIS A 609 9.04 28.32 -27.18
CA HIS A 609 10.43 28.53 -27.58
C HIS A 609 11.21 27.23 -27.48
N GLU A 610 12.33 27.13 -28.20
CA GLU A 610 13.26 26.02 -27.99
C GLU A 610 13.76 26.03 -26.54
N VAL A 611 13.49 24.95 -25.82
CA VAL A 611 13.86 24.83 -24.41
C VAL A 611 14.47 23.46 -24.18
N ALA A 612 15.58 23.43 -23.44
CA ALA A 612 16.12 22.24 -22.82
C ALA A 612 16.56 22.64 -21.40
N ARG A 613 16.00 22.00 -20.36
CA ARG A 613 16.25 22.37 -18.96
C ARG A 613 15.85 21.27 -17.98
N PHE A 614 16.33 21.42 -16.74
CA PHE A 614 15.74 20.80 -15.56
C PHE A 614 14.87 21.82 -14.82
N VAL A 615 13.73 21.38 -14.30
CA VAL A 615 12.83 22.19 -13.47
C VAL A 615 12.55 21.45 -12.16
N ALA A 616 12.26 22.21 -11.10
CA ALA A 616 11.77 21.73 -9.81
C ALA A 616 10.42 22.40 -9.53
N GLY A 617 9.31 21.68 -9.76
CA GLY A 617 7.99 22.29 -9.82
C GLY A 617 7.95 23.37 -10.90
N GLU A 618 7.64 24.62 -10.52
CA GLU A 618 7.64 25.77 -11.44
C GLU A 618 9.03 26.43 -11.60
N ARG A 619 10.00 26.07 -10.74
CA ARG A 619 11.33 26.70 -10.70
C ARG A 619 12.25 26.11 -11.76
N VAL A 620 12.73 26.95 -12.69
CA VAL A 620 13.77 26.56 -13.65
C VAL A 620 15.13 26.51 -12.95
N LEU A 621 15.81 25.36 -13.03
CA LEU A 621 17.14 25.20 -12.46
C LEU A 621 18.21 25.86 -13.34
N PRO A 622 19.35 26.28 -12.75
CA PRO A 622 20.51 26.74 -13.52
C PRO A 622 21.00 25.68 -14.52
N ASN A 623 21.67 26.11 -15.59
CA ASN A 623 22.25 25.17 -16.57
C ASN A 623 23.24 24.17 -15.96
N ARG A 624 23.84 24.53 -14.81
CA ARG A 624 24.63 23.66 -13.95
C ARG A 624 24.09 23.82 -12.53
N GLY A 625 23.06 23.03 -12.22
CA GLY A 625 22.41 23.06 -10.90
C GLY A 625 22.85 21.90 -10.04
N ASP A 626 22.77 22.09 -8.73
CA ASP A 626 22.99 21.07 -7.73
C ASP A 626 21.64 20.75 -7.05
N TRP A 627 21.43 19.51 -6.63
CA TRP A 627 20.20 19.04 -5.99
C TRP A 627 20.45 17.80 -5.12
N ILE A 628 19.47 17.42 -4.31
CA ILE A 628 19.57 16.32 -3.34
C ILE A 628 18.93 15.05 -3.91
N ALA A 629 19.67 13.95 -3.90
CA ALA A 629 19.27 12.68 -4.51
C ALA A 629 18.01 12.05 -3.89
N HIS A 630 17.73 12.28 -2.61
CA HIS A 630 16.51 11.75 -1.99
C HIS A 630 15.24 12.55 -2.39
N SER A 631 15.37 13.75 -2.98
CA SER A 631 14.25 14.66 -3.29
C SER A 631 14.04 14.84 -4.80
N LEU A 632 13.72 13.77 -5.53
CA LEU A 632 13.57 13.81 -6.99
C LEU A 632 12.13 14.05 -7.46
N GLY A 633 11.13 13.99 -6.58
CA GLY A 633 9.71 13.97 -6.95
C GLY A 633 9.26 15.20 -7.73
N MET A 634 9.80 16.38 -7.39
CA MET A 634 9.45 17.63 -8.08
C MET A 634 10.29 17.90 -9.33
N LEU A 635 11.30 17.07 -9.61
CA LEU A 635 12.26 17.32 -10.66
C LEU A 635 11.79 16.76 -12.01
N GLN A 636 11.92 17.56 -13.05
CA GLN A 636 11.59 17.14 -14.42
C GLN A 636 12.63 17.66 -15.42
N ALA A 637 13.01 16.83 -16.38
CA ALA A 637 13.70 17.25 -17.59
C ALA A 637 12.68 17.59 -18.68
N GLU A 638 12.88 18.70 -19.37
CA GLU A 638 12.00 19.19 -20.42
C GLU A 638 12.80 19.53 -21.67
N VAL A 639 12.32 19.06 -22.83
CA VAL A 639 12.85 19.44 -24.14
C VAL A 639 11.71 19.79 -25.08
N THR A 640 11.69 21.02 -25.57
CA THR A 640 10.77 21.50 -26.62
C THR A 640 11.61 21.83 -27.86
N PRO A 641 11.70 20.94 -28.86
CA PRO A 641 12.60 21.11 -29.99
C PRO A 641 12.03 22.02 -31.07
N HIS A 642 12.84 22.91 -31.64
CA HIS A 642 12.42 23.82 -32.74
C HIS A 642 12.14 23.12 -34.09
N LYS A 643 12.55 21.85 -34.23
CA LYS A 643 12.36 21.03 -35.44
C LYS A 643 11.93 19.63 -35.05
N GLN A 644 11.25 18.96 -35.98
CA GLN A 644 10.94 17.55 -35.84
C GLN A 644 12.24 16.75 -35.64
N LEU A 645 12.30 16.02 -34.53
CA LEU A 645 13.51 15.31 -34.13
C LEU A 645 13.68 14.02 -34.93
N LEU A 646 14.91 13.78 -35.41
CA LEU A 646 15.30 12.49 -35.99
C LEU A 646 15.58 11.43 -34.92
N THR A 647 15.93 11.86 -33.70
CA THR A 647 16.22 11.00 -32.54
C THR A 647 15.62 11.61 -31.27
N THR A 648 15.16 10.79 -30.33
CA THR A 648 14.56 11.26 -29.08
C THR A 648 15.60 11.90 -28.16
N PRO A 649 15.26 12.99 -27.42
CA PRO A 649 16.14 13.53 -26.38
C PRO A 649 16.36 12.51 -25.26
N VAL A 650 17.50 12.57 -24.59
CA VAL A 650 17.89 11.63 -23.52
C VAL A 650 18.50 12.36 -22.33
N VAL A 651 18.29 11.80 -21.13
CA VAL A 651 19.09 12.12 -19.93
C VAL A 651 20.14 11.04 -19.75
N VAL A 652 21.40 11.44 -19.66
CA VAL A 652 22.54 10.57 -19.41
C VAL A 652 23.05 10.77 -17.99
N GLY A 653 23.09 9.72 -17.19
CA GLY A 653 23.63 9.73 -15.84
C GLY A 653 24.98 9.05 -15.72
N HIS A 654 25.86 9.60 -14.89
CA HIS A 654 27.13 8.97 -14.52
C HIS A 654 27.54 9.31 -13.09
N LEU A 655 28.16 8.34 -12.42
CA LEU A 655 28.70 8.49 -11.07
C LEU A 655 30.03 9.26 -11.09
N VAL A 656 30.14 10.26 -10.22
CA VAL A 656 31.39 10.98 -9.94
C VAL A 656 31.74 10.80 -8.47
N ALA A 657 32.83 10.09 -8.21
CA ALA A 657 33.37 9.80 -6.88
C ALA A 657 34.89 9.56 -6.96
N GLU A 658 35.60 9.84 -5.86
CA GLU A 658 37.06 9.71 -5.75
C GLU A 658 37.53 8.26 -5.64
N ASP A 659 36.77 7.41 -4.95
CA ASP A 659 37.14 6.01 -4.65
C ASP A 659 36.66 4.99 -5.70
N THR A 660 36.25 5.46 -6.87
CA THR A 660 35.55 4.66 -7.88
C THR A 660 36.40 4.40 -9.12
N ALA A 661 36.67 3.12 -9.41
CA ALA A 661 37.37 2.67 -10.61
C ALA A 661 36.53 2.83 -11.90
N LEU A 662 37.16 2.73 -13.08
CA LEU A 662 36.49 2.93 -14.38
C LEU A 662 35.34 1.93 -14.59
N GLU A 663 35.56 0.67 -14.23
CA GLU A 663 34.58 -0.41 -14.36
C GLU A 663 33.29 -0.12 -13.57
N MET A 664 33.44 0.53 -12.42
CA MET A 664 32.33 0.92 -11.55
C MET A 664 31.58 2.15 -12.13
N ARG A 665 32.28 3.07 -12.78
CA ARG A 665 31.64 4.19 -13.51
C ARG A 665 30.83 3.67 -14.69
N ASP A 666 31.36 2.70 -15.43
CA ASP A 666 30.63 2.07 -16.54
C ASP A 666 29.41 1.28 -16.03
N ALA A 667 29.53 0.56 -14.91
CA ALA A 667 28.43 -0.19 -14.29
C ALA A 667 27.24 0.67 -13.87
N THR A 668 27.52 1.92 -13.49
CA THR A 668 26.53 2.87 -12.99
C THR A 668 26.06 3.86 -14.05
N HIS A 669 26.56 3.74 -15.28
CA HIS A 669 26.14 4.55 -16.41
C HIS A 669 24.74 4.17 -16.90
N PHE A 670 23.91 5.17 -17.16
CA PHE A 670 22.56 4.99 -17.71
C PHE A 670 22.17 6.13 -18.64
N GLU A 671 21.25 5.83 -19.55
CA GLU A 671 20.71 6.77 -20.53
C GLU A 671 19.23 6.47 -20.71
N ILE A 672 18.38 7.50 -20.53
CA ILE A 672 16.93 7.37 -20.49
C ILE A 672 16.30 8.41 -21.42
N SER A 673 15.48 7.92 -22.36
CA SER A 673 14.79 8.78 -23.32
C SER A 673 13.66 9.57 -22.66
N LEU A 674 13.52 10.85 -23.05
CA LEU A 674 12.32 11.64 -22.74
C LEU A 674 11.18 11.14 -23.61
N LYS A 675 9.99 10.97 -23.01
CA LYS A 675 8.77 10.63 -23.76
C LYS A 675 8.13 11.92 -24.30
N PRO A 676 7.53 11.91 -25.49
CA PRO A 676 6.69 13.03 -25.92
C PRO A 676 5.53 13.20 -24.93
N GLU A 677 5.22 14.44 -24.59
CA GLU A 677 4.07 14.79 -23.75
C GLU A 677 2.81 14.63 -24.59
N HIS A 678 2.13 13.48 -24.44
CA HIS A 678 0.89 13.15 -25.13
C HIS A 678 -0.24 13.00 -24.13
N ILE A 679 -1.10 14.02 -24.03
CA ILE A 679 -2.27 13.97 -23.14
C ILE A 679 -3.52 13.71 -23.97
N GLY A 680 -3.94 12.43 -24.03
CA GLY A 680 -5.16 12.00 -24.72
C GLY A 680 -5.23 12.39 -26.20
N SER A 681 -4.09 12.41 -26.90
CA SER A 681 -3.91 12.92 -28.29
C SER A 681 -4.15 14.43 -28.51
N LYS A 682 -4.47 15.20 -27.46
CA LYS A 682 -4.86 16.62 -27.54
C LYS A 682 -3.71 17.61 -27.27
N PHE A 683 -2.50 17.14 -26.94
CA PHE A 683 -1.33 17.97 -26.69
C PHE A 683 -0.07 17.38 -27.35
N SER A 684 0.77 18.21 -27.99
CA SER A 684 2.00 17.76 -28.66
C SER A 684 3.07 18.85 -28.79
N GLY A 685 4.33 18.45 -28.97
CA GLY A 685 5.46 19.35 -29.29
C GLY A 685 6.52 19.50 -28.18
N ARG A 686 6.31 18.88 -27.02
CA ARG A 686 7.23 18.86 -25.88
C ARG A 686 7.58 17.43 -25.48
N HIS A 687 8.78 17.20 -24.99
CA HIS A 687 9.26 15.93 -24.44
C HIS A 687 9.60 16.12 -22.98
N ILE A 688 9.21 15.17 -22.14
CA ILE A 688 9.37 15.25 -20.69
C ILE A 688 9.91 13.94 -20.12
N LEU A 689 10.67 14.08 -19.02
CA LEU A 689 11.06 12.96 -18.16
C LEU A 689 11.01 13.44 -16.71
N PRO A 690 10.03 13.00 -15.91
CA PRO A 690 10.09 13.13 -14.46
C PRO A 690 11.37 12.43 -13.96
N ILE A 691 12.23 13.14 -13.23
CA ILE A 691 13.52 12.64 -12.76
C ILE A 691 13.33 11.58 -11.66
N SER A 692 12.18 11.58 -10.99
CA SER A 692 11.75 10.48 -10.11
C SER A 692 11.74 9.11 -10.81
N ARG A 693 11.58 9.03 -12.15
CA ARG A 693 11.62 7.78 -12.92
C ARG A 693 13.01 7.13 -12.99
N ILE A 694 14.06 7.87 -12.65
CA ILE A 694 15.45 7.39 -12.68
C ILE A 694 16.05 7.28 -11.28
N ARG A 695 15.23 7.36 -10.22
CA ARG A 695 15.67 7.26 -8.82
C ARG A 695 16.53 6.02 -8.58
N GLU A 696 16.09 4.84 -9.00
CA GLU A 696 16.87 3.61 -8.79
C GLU A 696 18.25 3.66 -9.44
N HIS A 697 18.37 4.30 -10.61
CA HIS A 697 19.67 4.47 -11.24
C HIS A 697 20.58 5.40 -10.43
N VAL A 698 20.02 6.46 -9.86
CA VAL A 698 20.74 7.41 -8.99
C VAL A 698 21.16 6.72 -7.69
N ASP A 699 20.24 6.02 -7.03
CA ASP A 699 20.48 5.34 -5.76
C ASP A 699 21.49 4.20 -5.95
N HIS A 700 21.36 3.38 -7.00
CA HIS A 700 22.36 2.35 -7.34
C HIS A 700 23.74 2.95 -7.64
N ALA A 701 23.81 4.09 -8.33
CA ALA A 701 25.08 4.76 -8.58
C ALA A 701 25.72 5.23 -7.27
N LEU A 702 24.96 5.91 -6.40
CA LEU A 702 25.45 6.37 -5.11
C LEU A 702 25.79 5.23 -4.16
N ALA A 703 25.12 4.09 -4.24
CA ALA A 703 25.42 2.90 -3.46
C ALA A 703 26.76 2.25 -3.82
N GLY A 704 27.22 2.40 -5.07
CA GLY A 704 28.48 1.84 -5.55
C GLY A 704 29.73 2.43 -4.90
N THR A 705 29.58 3.51 -4.13
CA THR A 705 30.69 4.26 -3.55
C THR A 705 30.40 4.64 -2.10
N MET A 706 31.49 4.69 -1.32
CA MET A 706 31.48 5.12 0.05
C MET A 706 32.17 6.50 0.19
N ASP A 707 32.44 7.18 -0.92
CA ASP A 707 32.80 8.59 -0.98
C ASP A 707 31.58 9.44 -0.57
N LEU A 708 31.76 10.27 0.45
CA LEU A 708 30.71 11.11 1.01
C LEU A 708 30.46 12.36 0.15
N GLU A 709 31.36 12.67 -0.77
CA GLU A 709 31.23 13.73 -1.79
C GLU A 709 30.77 13.17 -3.15
N ALA A 710 30.45 11.88 -3.21
CA ALA A 710 29.92 11.25 -4.41
C ALA A 710 28.64 11.94 -4.89
N ARG A 711 28.51 12.02 -6.21
CA ARG A 711 27.34 12.58 -6.88
C ARG A 711 27.03 11.87 -8.18
N VAL A 712 25.78 11.96 -8.60
CA VAL A 712 25.37 11.53 -9.95
C VAL A 712 25.18 12.78 -10.80
N GLU A 713 25.95 12.90 -11.87
CA GLU A 713 25.80 13.99 -12.82
C GLU A 713 24.87 13.56 -13.97
N LEU A 714 23.72 14.23 -14.05
CA LEU A 714 22.74 14.07 -15.12
C LEU A 714 23.01 15.11 -16.21
N SER A 715 23.23 14.66 -17.44
CA SER A 715 23.38 15.50 -18.62
C SER A 715 22.20 15.33 -19.55
N LEU A 716 21.50 16.43 -19.87
CA LEU A 716 20.43 16.43 -20.87
C LEU A 716 21.04 16.58 -22.26
N GLN A 717 20.76 15.62 -23.14
CA GLN A 717 21.22 15.60 -24.53
C GLN A 717 20.03 15.60 -25.47
N TRP A 718 20.05 16.48 -26.48
CA TRP A 718 19.01 16.55 -27.50
C TRP A 718 19.62 16.90 -28.86
N PRO A 719 18.95 16.54 -29.98
CA PRO A 719 19.50 16.76 -31.30
C PRO A 719 19.68 18.25 -31.62
N GLY A 720 20.86 18.62 -32.13
CA GLY A 720 21.18 19.99 -32.48
C GLY A 720 21.75 20.83 -31.34
N ALA A 721 21.94 20.25 -30.15
CA ALA A 721 22.60 20.90 -29.01
C ALA A 721 24.11 21.11 -29.27
N PHE A 722 24.62 22.32 -28.99
CA PHE A 722 26.07 22.57 -28.98
C PHE A 722 26.69 22.19 -27.63
N ALA A 723 28.00 21.89 -27.59
CA ALA A 723 28.70 21.56 -26.35
C ALA A 723 28.60 22.67 -25.27
N SER A 724 28.46 23.93 -25.67
CA SER A 724 28.23 25.08 -24.79
C SER A 724 26.81 25.13 -24.19
N GLU A 725 25.89 24.30 -24.68
CA GLU A 725 24.48 24.27 -24.25
C GLU A 725 24.18 23.15 -23.26
N GLN A 726 25.18 22.38 -22.81
CA GLN A 726 24.98 21.29 -21.85
C GLN A 726 24.17 21.75 -20.63
N ARG A 727 23.07 21.05 -20.35
CA ARG A 727 22.33 21.15 -19.09
C ARG A 727 22.77 20.02 -18.20
N ILE A 728 23.32 20.36 -17.05
CA ILE A 728 23.86 19.42 -16.08
C ILE A 728 23.14 19.64 -14.75
N LEU A 729 22.65 18.56 -14.16
CA LEU A 729 22.12 18.53 -12.81
C LEU A 729 22.96 17.56 -11.98
N ARG A 730 23.50 18.02 -10.85
CA ARG A 730 24.31 17.20 -9.94
C ARG A 730 23.48 16.77 -8.74
N LEU A 731 23.35 15.47 -8.54
CA LEU A 731 22.57 14.90 -7.44
C LEU A 731 23.52 14.42 -6.34
N TYR A 732 23.43 15.02 -5.15
CA TYR A 732 24.26 14.68 -3.99
C TYR A 732 23.48 13.90 -2.94
N ARG A 733 24.19 13.12 -2.13
CA ARG A 733 23.62 12.40 -0.99
C ARG A 733 23.20 13.34 0.16
N TYR A 734 23.97 14.40 0.38
CA TYR A 734 23.78 15.35 1.49
C TYR A 734 23.71 16.79 0.98
N GLU A 735 22.89 17.60 1.65
CA GLU A 735 22.74 19.04 1.41
C GLU A 735 24.02 19.82 1.76
N GLY A 736 24.87 19.24 2.60
CA GLY A 736 26.10 19.85 3.06
C GLY A 736 26.77 19.08 4.20
N HIS A 737 27.53 19.79 5.03
CA HIS A 737 28.35 19.18 6.10
C HIS A 737 28.25 19.98 7.41
N ILE A 738 28.62 19.35 8.53
CA ILE A 738 28.69 20.01 9.84
C ILE A 738 30.15 20.21 10.21
N GLU A 739 30.52 21.46 10.46
CA GLU A 739 31.81 21.84 11.04
C GLU A 739 31.69 21.93 12.56
N ARG A 740 32.72 21.47 13.29
CA ARG A 740 32.80 21.62 14.74
C ARG A 740 33.81 22.70 15.08
N SER A 741 33.34 23.77 15.72
CA SER A 741 34.17 24.88 16.19
C SER A 741 34.35 24.79 17.71
N GLY A 742 35.54 24.41 18.17
CA GLY A 742 35.80 24.15 19.58
C GLY A 742 35.07 22.90 20.11
N ALA A 743 34.79 22.85 21.42
CA ALA A 743 34.20 21.66 22.05
C ALA A 743 32.68 21.56 21.86
N ASN A 744 31.98 22.69 21.89
CA ASN A 744 30.54 22.76 22.13
C ASN A 744 29.74 23.39 20.97
N VAL A 745 30.39 23.85 19.89
CA VAL A 745 29.72 24.56 18.78
C VAL A 745 29.78 23.73 17.49
N PHE A 746 28.62 23.59 16.83
CA PHE A 746 28.45 22.87 15.58
C PHE A 746 27.78 23.78 14.54
N ILE A 747 28.35 23.89 13.36
CA ILE A 747 27.96 24.83 12.31
C ILE A 747 27.58 24.03 11.05
N PRO A 748 26.29 23.90 10.72
CA PRO A 748 25.84 23.28 9.47
C PRO A 748 26.08 24.22 8.28
N HIS A 749 26.80 23.73 7.28
CA HIS A 749 27.07 24.41 6.01
C HIS A 749 26.30 23.74 4.88
N PHE A 750 25.51 24.51 4.14
CA PHE A 750 24.83 24.06 2.92
C PHE A 750 25.72 24.22 1.68
N ARG A 751 25.54 23.32 0.69
CA ARG A 751 26.19 23.45 -0.63
C ARG A 751 25.62 24.62 -1.44
N ASP A 752 24.31 24.81 -1.37
CA ASP A 752 23.58 25.91 -2.00
C ASP A 752 23.15 26.96 -0.96
N THR A 753 22.40 27.98 -1.39
CA THR A 753 21.89 29.03 -0.48
C THR A 753 21.08 28.39 0.65
N PRO A 754 21.37 28.69 1.93
CA PRO A 754 20.63 28.16 3.06
C PRO A 754 19.14 28.51 2.94
N PRO A 755 18.23 27.66 3.46
CA PRO A 755 16.81 27.98 3.49
C PRO A 755 16.56 29.30 4.23
N ASN A 756 15.52 30.03 3.83
CA ASN A 756 15.14 31.31 4.43
C ASN A 756 14.84 31.21 5.93
N SER A 757 14.61 29.99 6.45
CA SER A 757 14.47 29.72 7.87
C SER A 757 15.25 28.46 8.27
N TRP A 758 15.95 28.54 9.41
CA TRP A 758 16.65 27.41 10.03
C TRP A 758 15.73 26.57 10.94
N GLY A 759 14.49 27.01 11.17
CA GLY A 759 13.56 26.44 12.17
C GLY A 759 13.13 25.00 11.91
N GLU A 760 13.36 24.48 10.70
CA GLU A 760 13.06 23.10 10.32
C GLU A 760 14.28 22.16 10.49
N LEU A 761 15.50 22.71 10.68
CA LEU A 761 16.72 21.93 10.85
C LEU A 761 16.94 21.57 12.32
N ARG A 762 16.86 20.28 12.61
CA ARG A 762 17.22 19.70 13.92
C ARG A 762 18.61 19.13 13.86
N VAL A 763 19.45 19.45 14.85
CA VAL A 763 20.77 18.84 14.97
C VAL A 763 20.77 17.93 16.19
N VAL A 764 21.02 16.65 15.98
CA VAL A 764 21.01 15.63 17.02
C VAL A 764 22.34 14.94 17.08
N ALA A 765 22.75 14.56 18.29
CA ALA A 765 23.93 13.76 18.53
C ALA A 765 23.55 12.46 19.22
N PHE A 766 24.14 11.35 18.80
CA PHE A 766 24.03 10.08 19.49
C PHE A 766 25.40 9.52 19.83
N ARG A 767 25.47 8.72 20.89
CA ARG A 767 26.70 8.04 21.30
C ARG A 767 26.84 6.72 20.56
N PHE A 768 27.95 6.49 19.86
CA PHE A 768 28.17 5.25 19.10
C PHE A 768 28.20 4.00 19.98
N GLN A 769 28.77 4.11 21.18
CA GLN A 769 28.84 2.99 22.14
C GLN A 769 27.50 2.70 22.85
N ASP A 770 26.50 3.58 22.71
CA ASP A 770 25.13 3.35 23.19
C ASP A 770 24.17 4.25 22.41
N THR A 771 23.65 3.73 21.29
CA THR A 771 22.82 4.50 20.35
C THR A 771 21.46 4.87 20.93
N SER A 772 21.09 4.38 22.11
CA SER A 772 19.89 4.83 22.83
C SER A 772 20.09 6.21 23.46
N VAL A 773 21.33 6.63 23.68
CA VAL A 773 21.67 7.95 24.22
C VAL A 773 21.70 8.96 23.09
N VAL A 774 20.61 9.72 22.97
CA VAL A 774 20.43 10.80 22.00
C VAL A 774 20.34 12.15 22.72
N ARG A 775 20.99 13.17 22.15
CA ARG A 775 21.04 14.55 22.64
C ARG A 775 20.70 15.49 21.49
N GLU A 776 19.68 16.31 21.67
CA GLU A 776 19.38 17.38 20.72
C GLU A 776 20.21 18.63 21.05
N LEU A 777 20.86 19.20 20.05
CA LEU A 777 21.65 20.41 20.19
C LEU A 777 20.73 21.62 20.11
N GLN A 778 21.08 22.68 20.84
CA GLN A 778 20.26 23.88 20.92
C GLN A 778 20.68 24.88 19.82
N PRO A 779 19.77 25.28 18.92
CA PRO A 779 20.07 26.30 17.92
C PRO A 779 20.32 27.65 18.59
N THR A 780 21.29 28.40 18.08
CA THR A 780 21.51 29.82 18.40
C THR A 780 20.84 30.71 17.35
N THR A 781 20.91 32.02 17.52
CA THR A 781 20.40 32.98 16.55
C THR A 781 21.22 33.05 15.25
N ASP A 782 22.43 32.49 15.21
CA ASP A 782 23.42 32.69 14.13
C ASP A 782 23.80 31.40 13.37
N GLY A 783 22.86 30.48 13.14
CA GLY A 783 23.15 29.26 12.36
C GLY A 783 24.16 28.32 13.03
N GLU A 784 24.32 28.42 14.34
CA GLU A 784 25.16 27.53 15.15
C GLU A 784 24.29 26.69 16.09
N TRP A 785 24.78 25.49 16.43
CA TRP A 785 24.14 24.57 17.36
C TRP A 785 25.06 24.30 18.54
N LEU A 786 24.55 24.54 19.74
CA LEU A 786 25.28 24.35 20.99
C LEU A 786 25.00 22.97 21.59
N ALA A 787 26.08 22.27 21.94
CA ALA A 787 26.08 21.04 22.71
C ALA A 787 26.71 21.29 24.08
N LYS A 788 26.11 20.74 25.15
CA LYS A 788 26.75 20.71 26.48
C LYS A 788 27.66 19.48 26.61
N THR A 789 28.69 19.37 25.77
CA THR A 789 29.49 18.14 25.70
C THR A 789 30.22 17.83 27.01
N ASP A 790 30.45 18.84 27.86
CA ASP A 790 31.02 18.67 29.20
C ASP A 790 30.14 17.84 30.16
N GLU A 791 28.82 17.76 29.91
CA GLU A 791 27.88 16.94 30.68
C GLU A 791 27.68 15.54 30.05
N TRP A 792 28.33 15.27 28.92
CA TRP A 792 28.12 14.04 28.15
C TRP A 792 29.11 12.96 28.60
N ARG A 793 28.68 11.69 28.45
CA ARG A 793 29.53 10.56 28.79
C ARG A 793 30.72 10.46 27.81
N PRO A 794 31.91 10.06 28.29
CA PRO A 794 33.04 9.73 27.42
C PRO A 794 32.68 8.72 26.33
N GLY A 795 33.35 8.82 25.19
CA GLY A 795 33.11 7.96 24.03
C GLY A 795 33.04 8.72 22.71
N THR A 796 32.63 8.02 21.67
CA THR A 796 32.54 8.53 20.31
C THR A 796 31.10 8.95 20.04
N TRP A 797 30.94 10.17 19.56
CA TRP A 797 29.65 10.79 19.27
C TRP A 797 29.53 11.07 17.78
N CYS A 798 28.32 10.91 17.25
CA CYS A 798 27.95 11.30 15.90
C CYS A 798 26.95 12.43 15.96
N VAL A 799 27.15 13.49 15.17
CA VAL A 799 26.21 14.59 14.99
C VAL A 799 25.59 14.50 13.60
N LEU A 800 24.27 14.65 13.55
CA LEU A 800 23.44 14.57 12.35
C LEU A 800 22.61 15.84 12.22
N GLY A 801 22.47 16.35 11.00
CA GLY A 801 21.48 17.37 10.67
C GLY A 801 20.26 16.72 10.02
N ILE A 802 19.08 16.89 10.59
CA ILE A 802 17.81 16.31 10.14
C ILE A 802 16.86 17.45 9.75
N ARG A 803 16.31 17.41 8.54
CA ARG A 803 15.25 18.32 8.08
C ARG A 803 14.10 17.50 7.50
N ASP A 804 12.86 17.85 7.85
CA ASP A 804 11.65 17.14 7.39
C ASP A 804 11.66 15.62 7.67
N GLY A 805 12.27 15.23 8.80
CA GLY A 805 12.43 13.82 9.17
C GLY A 805 13.43 13.03 8.33
N ARG A 806 14.25 13.69 7.51
CA ARG A 806 15.31 13.08 6.68
C ARG A 806 16.68 13.65 6.99
N LEU A 807 17.72 12.85 6.78
CA LEU A 807 19.10 13.28 6.90
C LEU A 807 19.42 14.36 5.86
N SER A 808 19.74 15.55 6.33
CA SER A 808 20.07 16.71 5.50
C SER A 808 21.60 16.88 5.37
N HIS A 809 22.34 16.77 6.47
CA HIS A 809 23.79 17.00 6.46
C HIS A 809 24.61 15.72 6.66
N ARG A 810 25.83 15.72 6.10
CA ARG A 810 26.81 14.65 6.31
C ARG A 810 27.06 14.44 7.82
N PRO A 811 27.05 13.18 8.30
CA PRO A 811 27.36 12.87 9.68
C PRO A 811 28.76 13.33 10.10
N HIS A 812 28.86 13.97 11.26
CA HIS A 812 30.11 14.43 11.85
C HIS A 812 30.46 13.59 13.09
N ILE A 813 31.63 12.95 13.10
CA ILE A 813 32.05 12.08 14.22
C ILE A 813 33.13 12.78 15.03
N PHE A 814 33.00 12.75 16.36
CA PHE A 814 33.99 13.26 17.30
C PHE A 814 34.10 12.40 18.56
N ALA A 815 35.18 12.55 19.32
CA ALA A 815 35.38 11.85 20.59
C ALA A 815 35.33 12.83 21.78
N ILE A 816 34.83 12.32 22.91
CA ILE A 816 34.93 12.93 24.25
C ILE A 816 35.83 12.02 25.08
N ASP A 817 36.92 12.59 25.60
CA ASP A 817 37.93 11.86 26.36
C ASP A 817 37.39 11.32 27.69
N GLY A 818 37.88 10.13 28.07
CA GLY A 818 37.58 9.49 29.35
C GLY A 818 37.55 7.96 29.25
N ASP A 819 37.40 7.30 30.40
CA ASP A 819 37.41 5.84 30.51
C ASP A 819 36.00 5.25 30.31
N TYR A 820 35.92 4.22 29.46
CA TYR A 820 34.74 3.39 29.25
C TYR A 820 35.16 2.00 28.78
N GLU A 821 34.28 1.02 28.97
CA GLU A 821 34.53 -0.34 28.53
C GLU A 821 34.67 -0.40 27.00
N ARG A 822 35.79 -0.96 26.52
CA ARG A 822 36.07 -1.10 25.09
C ARG A 822 35.82 -2.53 24.64
N THR A 823 34.64 -2.78 24.10
CA THR A 823 34.31 -4.06 23.45
C THR A 823 35.03 -4.17 22.10
N ASP A 824 35.01 -5.34 21.48
CA ASP A 824 35.62 -5.52 20.17
C ASP A 824 34.91 -4.70 19.07
N TRP A 825 33.61 -4.44 19.25
CA TRP A 825 32.87 -3.49 18.43
C TRP A 825 33.41 -2.07 18.58
N THR A 826 33.54 -1.55 19.80
CA THR A 826 33.95 -0.14 19.99
C THR A 826 35.39 0.10 19.54
N LYS A 827 36.31 -0.85 19.77
CA LYS A 827 37.69 -0.80 19.24
C LYS A 827 37.70 -0.69 17.72
N THR A 828 36.80 -1.41 17.06
CA THR A 828 36.65 -1.37 15.61
C THR A 828 36.14 0.00 15.16
N CYS A 829 35.07 0.52 15.77
CA CYS A 829 34.52 1.84 15.45
C CYS A 829 35.53 2.99 15.64
N GLU A 830 36.32 2.95 16.72
CA GLU A 830 37.29 3.98 17.10
C GLU A 830 38.53 4.04 16.20
N THR A 831 38.70 3.08 15.28
CA THR A 831 39.81 3.09 14.34
C THR A 831 39.67 4.27 13.37
N PHE A 832 40.58 5.24 13.45
CA PHE A 832 40.51 6.50 12.69
C PHE A 832 40.71 6.29 11.19
N ASP A 833 41.73 5.52 10.80
CA ASP A 833 42.00 5.22 9.39
C ASP A 833 40.88 4.35 8.80
N ARG A 834 40.22 4.86 7.75
CA ARG A 834 39.08 4.20 7.11
C ARG A 834 39.45 2.81 6.57
N GLY A 835 40.64 2.66 5.97
CA GLY A 835 41.09 1.38 5.43
C GLY A 835 41.31 0.33 6.52
N ALA A 836 41.96 0.72 7.63
CA ALA A 836 42.17 -0.13 8.79
C ALA A 836 40.86 -0.49 9.50
N ARG A 837 39.96 0.49 9.66
CA ARG A 837 38.63 0.27 10.26
C ARG A 837 37.82 -0.77 9.48
N ARG A 838 37.81 -0.68 8.15
CA ARG A 838 37.12 -1.66 7.29
C ARG A 838 37.68 -3.07 7.45
N ARG A 839 39.02 -3.22 7.46
CA ARG A 839 39.65 -4.52 7.72
C ARG A 839 39.29 -5.06 9.11
N ALA A 840 39.25 -4.20 10.12
CA ALA A 840 38.84 -4.60 11.47
C ALA A 840 37.38 -5.07 11.53
N TYR A 841 36.44 -4.40 10.84
CA TYR A 841 35.06 -4.87 10.73
C TYR A 841 34.97 -6.24 10.04
N ILE A 842 35.67 -6.45 8.93
CA ILE A 842 35.67 -7.74 8.22
C ILE A 842 36.17 -8.85 9.16
N THR A 843 37.30 -8.64 9.86
CA THR A 843 37.82 -9.60 10.85
C THR A 843 36.82 -9.87 11.98
N LEU A 844 36.15 -8.83 12.49
CA LEU A 844 35.16 -8.97 13.54
C LEU A 844 33.96 -9.80 13.05
N TYR A 845 33.47 -9.56 11.84
CA TYR A 845 32.36 -10.32 11.27
C TYR A 845 32.70 -11.78 10.98
N GLU A 846 33.93 -12.08 10.57
CA GLU A 846 34.39 -13.46 10.44
C GLU A 846 34.32 -14.21 11.79
N GLN A 847 34.75 -13.55 12.88
CA GLN A 847 34.68 -14.10 14.24
C GLN A 847 33.23 -14.24 14.74
N MET A 848 32.39 -13.22 14.51
CA MET A 848 30.99 -13.21 14.89
C MET A 848 30.19 -14.32 14.19
N ALA A 849 30.48 -14.60 12.91
CA ALA A 849 29.82 -15.68 12.18
C ALA A 849 30.16 -17.08 12.71
N GLU A 850 31.33 -17.23 13.34
CA GLU A 850 31.75 -18.48 14.01
C GLU A 850 31.24 -18.59 15.44
N LYS A 851 30.87 -17.47 16.06
CA LYS A 851 30.34 -17.37 17.44
C LYS A 851 29.02 -16.60 17.46
N PRO A 852 27.89 -17.25 17.17
CA PRO A 852 26.56 -16.62 17.18
C PRO A 852 26.21 -15.92 18.50
N GLU A 853 26.80 -16.33 19.62
CA GLU A 853 26.63 -15.74 20.95
C GLU A 853 27.40 -14.43 21.17
N HIS A 854 28.19 -13.98 20.20
CA HIS A 854 29.04 -12.79 20.34
C HIS A 854 28.23 -11.50 20.60
N ASP A 855 28.61 -10.74 21.64
CA ASP A 855 27.84 -9.56 22.10
C ASP A 855 27.65 -8.47 21.03
N ALA A 856 28.60 -8.33 20.10
CA ALA A 856 28.53 -7.38 18.98
C ALA A 856 27.33 -7.59 18.04
N TRP A 857 26.62 -8.72 18.11
CA TRP A 857 25.35 -8.91 17.39
C TRP A 857 24.25 -7.92 17.88
N ARG A 858 24.32 -7.45 19.13
CA ARG A 858 23.43 -6.39 19.64
C ARG A 858 23.79 -5.04 19.03
N ASP A 859 25.08 -4.77 18.86
CA ASP A 859 25.58 -3.52 18.29
C ASP A 859 25.18 -3.37 16.81
N ILE A 860 25.32 -4.44 16.01
CA ILE A 860 24.88 -4.40 14.61
C ILE A 860 23.37 -4.22 14.48
N ALA A 861 22.56 -4.80 15.38
CA ALA A 861 21.12 -4.59 15.41
C ALA A 861 20.75 -3.11 15.68
N ASN A 862 21.55 -2.42 16.50
CA ASN A 862 21.41 -0.99 16.72
C ASN A 862 21.79 -0.17 15.47
N ILE A 863 22.81 -0.58 14.72
CA ILE A 863 23.13 0.07 13.43
C ILE A 863 21.99 -0.10 12.42
N PHE A 864 21.38 -1.28 12.30
CA PHE A 864 20.18 -1.48 11.47
C PHE A 864 18.98 -0.65 11.95
N LYS A 865 18.88 -0.37 13.26
CA LYS A 865 17.86 0.55 13.77
C LYS A 865 18.09 1.97 13.26
N LEU A 866 19.34 2.44 13.28
CA LEU A 866 19.72 3.74 12.73
C LEU A 866 19.58 3.80 11.21
N ALA A 867 19.80 2.68 10.51
CA ALA A 867 19.73 2.62 9.05
C ALA A 867 18.33 2.94 8.48
N ALA A 868 17.24 2.69 9.21
CA ALA A 868 15.93 3.11 8.69
C ALA A 868 15.68 4.62 8.74
N GLU A 869 16.53 5.37 9.42
CA GLU A 869 16.49 6.83 9.42
C GLU A 869 17.64 7.43 8.59
N LEU A 870 18.65 6.62 8.23
CA LEU A 870 19.91 7.04 7.63
C LEU A 870 20.35 6.04 6.55
N PRO A 871 20.67 6.46 5.31
CA PRO A 871 21.02 5.53 4.23
C PRO A 871 22.08 4.51 4.65
N ALA A 872 21.92 3.23 4.31
CA ALA A 872 22.85 2.17 4.75
C ALA A 872 24.30 2.44 4.31
N THR A 873 24.47 3.13 3.18
CA THR A 873 25.74 3.64 2.63
C THR A 873 26.49 4.64 3.53
N THR A 874 25.87 5.06 4.63
CA THR A 874 26.48 5.90 5.67
C THR A 874 27.42 5.10 6.58
N PHE A 875 27.16 3.79 6.73
CA PHE A 875 27.81 2.96 7.74
C PHE A 875 28.85 2.02 7.14
N ASP A 876 30.13 2.25 7.45
CA ASP A 876 31.22 1.30 7.15
C ASP A 876 30.90 -0.11 7.69
N ALA A 877 30.20 -0.19 8.83
CA ALA A 877 29.79 -1.44 9.45
C ALA A 877 28.88 -2.27 8.52
N LEU A 878 27.85 -1.67 7.92
CA LEU A 878 26.93 -2.39 7.03
C LEU A 878 27.61 -2.71 5.70
N ASP A 879 28.37 -1.78 5.12
CA ASP A 879 29.15 -2.03 3.90
C ASP A 879 30.14 -3.19 4.09
N CYS A 880 30.85 -3.25 5.22
CA CYS A 880 31.75 -4.37 5.52
C CYS A 880 31.02 -5.67 5.82
N LEU A 881 29.80 -5.62 6.39
CA LEU A 881 29.00 -6.82 6.61
C LEU A 881 28.70 -7.52 5.29
N THR A 882 28.34 -6.77 4.24
CA THR A 882 28.08 -7.31 2.89
C THR A 882 29.28 -8.00 2.24
N MET A 883 30.50 -7.77 2.75
CA MET A 883 31.72 -8.42 2.28
C MET A 883 31.96 -9.78 2.95
N VAL A 884 31.17 -10.15 3.95
CA VAL A 884 31.30 -11.42 4.69
C VAL A 884 29.96 -12.18 4.60
N PRO A 885 29.72 -12.96 3.53
CA PRO A 885 28.41 -13.59 3.25
C PRO A 885 27.87 -14.46 4.40
N LYS A 886 28.72 -15.26 5.06
CA LYS A 886 28.34 -16.06 6.24
C LYS A 886 27.85 -15.19 7.41
N ALA A 887 28.40 -13.99 7.59
CA ALA A 887 27.96 -13.06 8.61
C ALA A 887 26.62 -12.41 8.24
N CYS A 888 26.38 -12.08 6.96
CA CYS A 888 25.06 -11.64 6.49
C CYS A 888 23.97 -12.69 6.76
N ALA A 889 24.24 -13.95 6.40
CA ALA A 889 23.33 -15.06 6.63
C ALA A 889 23.03 -15.24 8.14
N THR A 890 24.07 -15.18 8.98
CA THR A 890 23.94 -15.29 10.45
C THR A 890 23.16 -14.11 11.04
N ALA A 891 23.48 -12.88 10.61
CA ALA A 891 22.77 -11.66 11.03
C ALA A 891 21.27 -11.82 10.76
N PHE A 892 20.93 -12.23 9.54
CA PHE A 892 19.55 -12.41 9.11
C PHE A 892 18.81 -13.42 9.98
N LEU A 893 19.39 -14.61 10.16
CA LEU A 893 18.81 -15.66 11.01
C LEU A 893 18.55 -15.17 12.44
N LYS A 894 19.37 -14.23 12.96
CA LYS A 894 19.24 -13.64 14.30
C LYS A 894 18.31 -12.42 14.37
N ALA A 895 17.93 -11.83 13.23
CA ALA A 895 17.13 -10.59 13.17
C ALA A 895 15.75 -10.76 13.87
N GLY A 896 15.19 -11.96 13.81
CA GLY A 896 13.84 -12.28 14.28
C GLY A 896 12.75 -11.84 13.29
N VAL A 897 11.58 -12.49 13.36
CA VAL A 897 10.50 -12.39 12.35
C VAL A 897 10.01 -10.96 12.12
N ASN A 898 10.04 -10.09 13.14
CA ASN A 898 9.52 -8.72 13.03
C ASN A 898 10.50 -7.71 12.39
N ARG A 899 11.78 -8.05 12.23
CA ARG A 899 12.82 -7.12 11.73
C ARG A 899 13.44 -7.54 10.40
N ILE A 900 13.07 -8.72 9.94
CA ILE A 900 13.67 -9.46 8.85
C ILE A 900 13.53 -8.75 7.48
N GLU A 901 12.34 -8.23 7.17
CA GLU A 901 12.07 -7.47 5.94
C GLU A 901 12.87 -6.17 5.89
N ARG A 902 13.01 -5.53 7.06
CA ARG A 902 13.77 -4.30 7.19
C ARG A 902 15.24 -4.55 6.93
N TRP A 903 15.88 -5.49 7.65
CA TRP A 903 17.30 -5.79 7.45
C TRP A 903 17.61 -6.24 6.02
N TRP A 904 16.67 -6.95 5.40
CA TRP A 904 16.73 -7.31 3.98
C TRP A 904 16.86 -6.08 3.09
N SER A 905 15.93 -5.13 3.22
CA SER A 905 15.88 -3.91 2.41
C SER A 905 17.12 -3.04 2.61
N GLU A 906 17.56 -2.85 3.85
CA GLU A 906 18.74 -2.02 4.18
C GLU A 906 20.03 -2.56 3.53
N LEU A 907 20.23 -3.88 3.52
CA LEU A 907 21.39 -4.49 2.87
C LEU A 907 21.28 -4.45 1.34
N GLU A 908 20.07 -4.54 0.78
CA GLU A 908 19.86 -4.34 -0.66
C GLU A 908 20.09 -2.87 -1.09
N GLU A 909 20.18 -1.89 -0.19
CA GLU A 909 20.65 -0.55 -0.57
C GLU A 909 22.14 -0.56 -0.97
N LEU A 910 22.93 -1.50 -0.44
CA LEU A 910 24.37 -1.61 -0.69
C LEU A 910 24.66 -2.50 -1.91
N PRO A 911 25.86 -2.48 -2.51
CA PRO A 911 26.29 -3.36 -3.62
C PRO A 911 26.33 -4.87 -3.28
N PHE A 912 25.17 -5.43 -2.93
CA PHE A 912 24.98 -6.73 -2.32
C PHE A 912 23.73 -7.40 -2.89
N SER A 913 23.73 -8.74 -2.93
CA SER A 913 22.58 -9.53 -3.34
C SER A 913 22.51 -10.84 -2.55
N TRP A 914 21.35 -11.09 -1.96
CA TRP A 914 21.06 -12.33 -1.23
C TRP A 914 21.17 -13.59 -2.11
N HIS A 915 21.00 -13.46 -3.43
CA HIS A 915 21.14 -14.54 -4.41
C HIS A 915 22.58 -15.04 -4.54
N LEU A 916 23.56 -14.29 -4.03
CA LEU A 916 24.99 -14.59 -4.14
C LEU A 916 25.59 -15.18 -2.87
N ILE A 917 24.84 -15.23 -1.76
CA ILE A 917 25.30 -15.95 -0.57
C ILE A 917 25.37 -17.44 -0.90
N SER A 918 26.52 -18.06 -0.63
CA SER A 918 26.73 -19.44 -1.04
C SER A 918 25.95 -20.45 -0.20
N ILE A 919 25.67 -21.63 -0.78
CA ILE A 919 25.07 -22.75 -0.04
C ILE A 919 25.92 -23.12 1.19
N ALA A 920 27.24 -23.09 1.06
CA ALA A 920 28.17 -23.36 2.14
C ALA A 920 28.07 -22.31 3.28
N ASP A 921 27.98 -21.01 2.94
CA ASP A 921 27.82 -19.93 3.92
C ASP A 921 26.48 -20.02 4.65
N TRP A 922 25.40 -20.33 3.93
CA TRP A 922 24.08 -20.58 4.53
C TRP A 922 24.12 -21.75 5.50
N ARG A 923 24.74 -22.86 5.13
CA ARG A 923 24.89 -24.02 6.02
C ARG A 923 25.65 -23.64 7.29
N ILE A 924 26.75 -22.89 7.18
CA ILE A 924 27.54 -22.43 8.34
C ILE A 924 26.64 -21.62 9.28
N ALA A 925 25.91 -20.63 8.75
CA ALA A 925 25.03 -19.77 9.54
C ALA A 925 23.89 -20.54 10.22
N VAL A 926 23.18 -21.41 9.47
CA VAL A 926 22.07 -22.22 10.02
C VAL A 926 22.56 -23.16 11.11
N THR A 927 23.70 -23.83 10.89
CA THR A 927 24.27 -24.75 11.89
C THR A 927 24.65 -24.01 13.17
N ALA A 928 25.27 -22.84 13.03
CA ALA A 928 25.72 -22.04 14.16
C ALA A 928 24.52 -21.53 14.99
N VAL A 929 23.50 -20.94 14.35
CA VAL A 929 22.31 -20.44 15.05
C VAL A 929 21.48 -21.57 15.66
N ARG A 930 21.34 -22.72 14.98
CA ARG A 930 20.68 -23.91 15.54
C ARG A 930 21.33 -24.35 16.86
N THR A 931 22.65 -24.37 16.89
CA THR A 931 23.44 -24.76 18.08
C THR A 931 23.19 -23.79 19.24
N GLU A 932 23.18 -22.48 18.98
CA GLU A 932 22.91 -21.45 20.00
C GLU A 932 21.49 -21.55 20.57
N VAL A 933 20.47 -21.61 19.71
CA VAL A 933 19.07 -21.69 20.14
C VAL A 933 18.81 -22.96 20.95
N THR A 934 19.41 -24.07 20.54
CA THR A 934 19.32 -25.34 21.28
C THR A 934 19.97 -25.22 22.67
N ALA A 935 21.13 -24.57 22.77
CA ALA A 935 21.79 -24.33 24.06
C ALA A 935 20.96 -23.42 24.98
N GLN A 936 20.38 -22.34 24.45
CA GLN A 936 19.54 -21.42 25.22
C GLN A 936 18.22 -22.07 25.69
N ALA A 937 17.59 -22.87 24.84
CA ALA A 937 16.38 -23.62 25.21
C ALA A 937 16.65 -24.62 26.35
N ALA A 938 17.81 -25.29 26.31
CA ALA A 938 18.25 -26.19 27.37
C ALA A 938 18.55 -25.45 28.70
N GLU A 939 19.09 -24.23 28.65
CA GLU A 939 19.34 -23.41 29.84
C GLU A 939 18.04 -22.88 30.49
N LEU A 940 17.00 -22.62 29.68
CA LEU A 940 15.74 -22.02 30.12
C LEU A 940 14.64 -23.05 30.43
N ASP A 941 14.93 -24.35 30.32
CA ASP A 941 13.97 -25.46 30.49
C ASP A 941 12.71 -25.31 29.60
N MET A 942 12.91 -24.78 28.39
CA MET A 942 11.85 -24.52 27.42
C MET A 942 11.84 -25.59 26.33
N GLU A 943 10.69 -26.22 26.08
CA GLU A 943 10.46 -27.10 24.93
C GLU A 943 10.16 -26.30 23.66
N ILE A 944 11.04 -25.37 23.26
CA ILE A 944 10.97 -24.77 21.92
C ILE A 944 11.92 -25.54 21.00
N PRO A 945 11.42 -26.27 19.98
CA PRO A 945 12.30 -26.86 18.97
C PRO A 945 13.02 -25.74 18.24
N ALA A 946 14.37 -25.70 18.30
CA ALA A 946 15.17 -24.73 17.55
C ALA A 946 14.80 -24.71 16.06
N ASP A 947 14.36 -25.86 15.55
CA ASP A 947 13.92 -26.07 14.18
C ASP A 947 12.60 -25.31 13.85
N SER A 948 11.73 -25.05 14.84
CA SER A 948 10.52 -24.23 14.66
C SER A 948 10.86 -22.75 14.47
N TYR A 949 11.81 -22.21 15.26
CA TYR A 949 12.29 -20.83 15.09
C TYR A 949 12.95 -20.63 13.71
N LEU A 950 13.84 -21.56 13.32
CA LEU A 950 14.49 -21.55 12.02
C LEU A 950 13.48 -21.71 10.89
N GLY A 951 12.47 -22.56 11.06
CA GLY A 951 11.37 -22.75 10.12
C GLY A 951 10.63 -21.44 9.81
N HIS A 952 10.27 -20.66 10.83
CA HIS A 952 9.60 -19.37 10.63
C HIS A 952 10.46 -18.36 9.87
N VAL A 953 11.76 -18.27 10.19
CA VAL A 953 12.70 -17.36 9.53
C VAL A 953 12.97 -17.78 8.08
N VAL A 954 13.16 -19.08 7.84
CA VAL A 954 13.37 -19.65 6.50
C VAL A 954 12.12 -19.50 5.64
N GLN A 955 10.92 -19.71 6.19
CA GLN A 955 9.66 -19.50 5.47
C GLN A 955 9.51 -18.05 5.02
N HIS A 956 9.89 -17.10 5.88
CA HIS A 956 9.88 -15.68 5.53
C HIS A 956 10.89 -15.35 4.42
N MET A 957 12.11 -15.89 4.47
CA MET A 957 13.09 -15.78 3.37
C MET A 957 12.59 -16.35 2.05
N ARG A 958 11.97 -17.54 2.10
CA ARG A 958 11.41 -18.19 0.92
C ARG A 958 10.43 -17.26 0.22
N LYS A 959 9.56 -16.57 0.96
CA LYS A 959 8.66 -15.54 0.39
C LYS A 959 9.43 -14.43 -0.36
N GLN A 960 10.54 -13.94 0.19
CA GLN A 960 11.33 -12.84 -0.39
C GLN A 960 12.16 -13.22 -1.61
N LEU A 961 12.62 -14.48 -1.71
CA LEU A 961 13.40 -15.03 -2.83
C LEU A 961 12.53 -15.68 -3.94
N GLY A 962 11.22 -15.42 -3.98
CA GLY A 962 10.32 -15.94 -5.02
C GLY A 962 9.74 -17.34 -4.73
N GLY A 963 9.56 -17.70 -3.46
CA GLY A 963 8.89 -18.92 -3.01
C GLY A 963 9.85 -20.11 -2.82
N ASP A 964 9.51 -21.26 -3.43
CA ASP A 964 10.10 -22.59 -3.23
C ASP A 964 11.59 -22.71 -3.58
N SER A 965 12.45 -22.01 -2.85
CA SER A 965 13.88 -21.95 -3.07
C SER A 965 14.54 -23.33 -2.91
N PRO A 966 15.18 -23.87 -3.97
CA PRO A 966 15.90 -25.14 -3.95
C PRO A 966 17.06 -25.15 -2.94
N LEU A 967 17.62 -23.97 -2.64
CA LEU A 967 18.67 -23.82 -1.64
C LEU A 967 18.21 -24.30 -0.27
N PHE A 968 17.05 -23.82 0.20
CA PHE A 968 16.56 -24.15 1.54
C PHE A 968 16.00 -25.56 1.59
N ALA A 969 15.37 -26.03 0.51
CA ALA A 969 14.97 -27.44 0.41
C ALA A 969 16.18 -28.38 0.51
N PHE A 970 17.29 -28.05 -0.17
CA PHE A 970 18.52 -28.80 -0.06
C PHE A 970 19.13 -28.73 1.35
N LEU A 971 19.13 -27.56 2.00
CA LEU A 971 19.62 -27.44 3.37
C LEU A 971 18.75 -28.18 4.39
N ASP A 972 17.42 -28.19 4.22
CA ASP A 972 16.48 -28.98 5.02
C ASP A 972 16.76 -30.48 4.90
N GLU A 973 16.98 -30.98 3.67
CA GLU A 973 17.39 -32.37 3.40
C GLU A 973 18.74 -32.71 4.08
N GLN A 974 19.73 -31.81 4.03
CA GLN A 974 21.10 -32.07 4.50
C GLN A 974 21.27 -31.90 6.01
N LEU A 975 20.49 -31.03 6.65
CA LEU A 975 20.58 -30.72 8.08
C LEU A 975 19.48 -31.40 8.91
N GLU A 976 18.58 -32.13 8.26
CA GLU A 976 17.45 -32.84 8.88
C GLU A 976 16.60 -31.90 9.77
N LEU A 977 16.22 -30.74 9.22
CA LEU A 977 15.48 -29.72 9.97
C LEU A 977 13.97 -30.03 10.08
N GLY A 978 13.46 -30.96 9.27
CA GLY A 978 12.08 -31.44 9.35
C GLY A 978 11.03 -30.42 8.92
N MET A 979 11.40 -29.46 8.06
CA MET A 979 10.50 -28.37 7.62
C MET A 979 9.59 -28.78 6.45
N GLU A 980 9.86 -29.93 5.81
CA GLU A 980 9.12 -30.46 4.66
C GLU A 980 8.95 -29.44 3.52
N LEU A 981 10.02 -28.72 3.18
CA LEU A 981 9.93 -27.63 2.22
C LEU A 981 9.59 -28.15 0.80
N PRO A 982 8.64 -27.50 0.09
CA PRO A 982 8.37 -27.80 -1.31
C PRO A 982 9.65 -27.62 -2.16
N ALA A 983 9.91 -28.63 -3.00
CA ALA A 983 11.15 -28.79 -3.74
C ALA A 983 10.91 -29.37 -5.14
N GLU A 984 9.81 -29.00 -5.79
CA GLU A 984 9.40 -29.60 -7.06
C GLU A 984 10.48 -29.48 -8.13
N GLU A 985 11.02 -28.29 -8.35
CA GLU A 985 12.10 -28.05 -9.33
C GLU A 985 13.35 -28.90 -9.06
N LEU A 986 13.72 -29.08 -7.78
CA LEU A 986 14.85 -29.92 -7.39
C LEU A 986 14.57 -31.41 -7.64
N ARG A 987 13.36 -31.88 -7.31
CA ARG A 987 12.91 -33.26 -7.60
C ARG A 987 12.89 -33.53 -9.12
N PHE A 988 12.38 -32.58 -9.90
CA PHE A 988 12.40 -32.66 -11.36
C PHE A 988 13.82 -32.59 -11.94
N ALA A 989 14.70 -31.75 -11.41
CA ALA A 989 16.08 -31.64 -11.88
C ALA A 989 16.87 -32.93 -11.69
N ARG A 990 16.64 -33.66 -10.59
CA ARG A 990 17.24 -34.98 -10.31
C ARG A 990 16.77 -36.07 -11.29
N THR A 991 15.60 -35.90 -11.91
CA THR A 991 15.00 -36.91 -12.80
C THR A 991 15.14 -36.58 -14.29
N SER A 992 15.04 -35.32 -14.71
CA SER A 992 15.06 -34.91 -16.12
C SER A 992 15.46 -33.45 -16.35
N ASP A 993 16.76 -33.15 -16.26
CA ASP A 993 17.32 -31.81 -16.47
C ASP A 993 16.97 -31.16 -17.83
N GLN A 994 17.00 -31.93 -18.92
CA GLN A 994 16.75 -31.41 -20.26
C GLN A 994 15.30 -30.92 -20.45
N MET A 995 14.37 -31.48 -19.69
CA MET A 995 12.95 -31.13 -19.72
C MET A 995 12.70 -29.79 -19.01
N LEU A 996 13.43 -29.48 -17.93
CA LEU A 996 13.35 -28.18 -17.26
C LEU A 996 13.78 -27.03 -18.18
N GLU A 997 14.85 -27.19 -18.95
CA GLU A 997 15.25 -26.15 -19.91
C GLU A 997 14.18 -25.95 -20.99
N GLN A 998 13.67 -27.04 -21.57
CA GLN A 998 12.74 -26.97 -22.70
C GLN A 998 11.32 -26.53 -22.33
N MET A 999 10.82 -26.92 -21.16
CA MET A 999 9.43 -26.69 -20.76
C MET A 999 9.24 -25.53 -19.79
N LEU A 1000 10.30 -25.06 -19.11
CA LEU A 1000 10.22 -23.95 -18.18
C LEU A 1000 11.03 -22.74 -18.65
N LEU A 1001 12.36 -22.87 -18.78
CA LEU A 1001 13.23 -21.72 -19.06
C LEU A 1001 13.01 -21.11 -20.44
N ARG A 1002 12.86 -21.93 -21.50
CA ARG A 1002 12.65 -21.42 -22.87
C ARG A 1002 11.30 -20.73 -23.05
N PRO A 1003 10.16 -21.31 -22.62
CA PRO A 1003 8.88 -20.64 -22.66
C PRO A 1003 8.87 -19.33 -21.88
N GLU A 1004 9.40 -19.35 -20.65
CA GLU A 1004 9.42 -18.15 -19.80
C GLU A 1004 10.30 -17.03 -20.38
N PHE A 1005 11.44 -17.38 -21.00
CA PHE A 1005 12.25 -16.37 -21.70
C PHE A 1005 11.53 -15.80 -22.93
N ASN A 1006 10.68 -16.58 -23.61
CA ASN A 1006 9.85 -16.05 -24.68
C ASN A 1006 8.76 -15.12 -24.15
N GLU A 1007 8.17 -15.42 -22.99
CA GLU A 1007 7.23 -14.49 -22.33
C GLU A 1007 7.93 -13.20 -21.92
N LEU A 1008 9.17 -13.26 -21.41
CA LEU A 1008 10.01 -12.09 -21.16
C LEU A 1008 10.15 -11.21 -22.40
N LEU A 1009 10.39 -11.80 -23.59
CA LEU A 1009 10.49 -11.03 -24.83
C LEU A 1009 9.19 -10.28 -25.15
N GLY A 1010 8.04 -10.80 -24.73
CA GLY A 1010 6.75 -10.08 -24.79
C GLY A 1010 6.61 -8.99 -23.71
N ARG A 1011 7.04 -9.26 -22.47
CA ARG A 1011 7.00 -8.28 -21.36
C ARG A 1011 7.98 -7.12 -21.55
N ARG A 1012 9.11 -7.37 -22.21
CA ARG A 1012 10.23 -6.44 -22.43
C ARG A 1012 10.59 -6.35 -23.90
N ASP A 1013 9.62 -5.99 -24.73
CA ASP A 1013 9.81 -5.86 -26.17
C ASP A 1013 11.03 -4.97 -26.50
N PRO A 1014 12.04 -5.50 -27.24
CA PRO A 1014 13.23 -4.75 -27.62
C PRO A 1014 12.98 -3.46 -28.40
N ASP A 1015 11.83 -3.33 -29.06
CA ASP A 1015 11.46 -2.11 -29.80
C ASP A 1015 11.07 -0.96 -28.85
N TYR A 1016 10.67 -1.28 -27.61
CA TYR A 1016 10.20 -0.33 -26.61
C TYR A 1016 11.12 -0.21 -25.39
N TYR A 1017 11.92 -1.24 -25.11
CA TYR A 1017 12.84 -1.28 -23.97
C TYR A 1017 14.29 -1.35 -24.42
N ARG A 1018 15.14 -0.52 -23.81
CA ARG A 1018 16.59 -0.65 -23.99
C ARG A 1018 17.13 -1.77 -23.11
N TRP A 1019 17.53 -2.87 -23.74
CA TRP A 1019 18.10 -4.01 -23.04
C TRP A 1019 19.51 -3.71 -22.53
N PRO A 1020 19.82 -4.08 -21.26
CA PRO A 1020 21.16 -3.92 -20.71
C PRO A 1020 22.16 -4.84 -21.41
N ASP A 1021 23.37 -4.33 -21.69
CA ASP A 1021 24.52 -5.14 -22.11
C ASP A 1021 25.43 -5.38 -20.89
N TRP A 1022 25.97 -6.58 -20.78
CA TRP A 1022 26.89 -6.97 -19.72
C TRP A 1022 27.76 -8.13 -20.21
N THR A 1023 28.98 -8.19 -19.70
CA THR A 1023 29.92 -9.27 -20.02
C THR A 1023 30.10 -10.15 -18.80
N VAL A 1024 29.79 -11.44 -18.97
CA VAL A 1024 29.90 -12.43 -17.89
C VAL A 1024 31.35 -12.48 -17.33
N PRO A 1025 31.52 -12.47 -15.99
CA PRO A 1025 32.82 -12.53 -15.34
C PRO A 1025 33.63 -13.75 -15.77
N LYS A 1026 34.94 -13.57 -16.00
CA LYS A 1026 35.84 -14.62 -16.50
C LYS A 1026 35.85 -15.86 -15.60
N GLN A 1027 35.73 -15.69 -14.29
CA GLN A 1027 35.75 -16.77 -13.31
C GLN A 1027 34.52 -17.70 -13.45
N VAL A 1028 33.37 -17.12 -13.76
CA VAL A 1028 32.11 -17.87 -13.96
C VAL A 1028 32.08 -18.48 -15.35
N ARG A 1029 32.49 -17.74 -16.38
CA ARG A 1029 32.53 -18.23 -17.77
C ARG A 1029 33.42 -19.46 -17.96
N ARG A 1030 34.44 -19.64 -17.11
CA ARG A 1030 35.34 -20.80 -17.13
C ARG A 1030 34.75 -22.04 -16.48
N GLN A 1031 33.60 -21.94 -15.81
CA GLN A 1031 32.99 -23.09 -15.14
C GLN A 1031 32.48 -24.11 -16.15
N PRO A 1032 32.78 -25.42 -16.00
CA PRO A 1032 32.37 -26.45 -16.97
C PRO A 1032 30.86 -26.56 -17.19
N LEU A 1033 30.06 -26.11 -16.21
CA LEU A 1033 28.59 -26.13 -16.28
C LEU A 1033 28.00 -24.90 -16.97
N PHE A 1034 28.73 -23.80 -17.12
CA PHE A 1034 28.19 -22.50 -17.58
C PHE A 1034 27.44 -22.62 -18.92
N GLU A 1035 28.12 -23.07 -19.97
CA GLU A 1035 27.54 -23.22 -21.32
C GLU A 1035 26.36 -24.22 -21.36
N LYS A 1036 26.31 -25.18 -20.42
CA LYS A 1036 25.23 -26.19 -20.36
C LYS A 1036 23.96 -25.67 -19.67
N LEU A 1037 24.08 -24.58 -18.91
CA LEU A 1037 22.98 -23.99 -18.14
C LEU A 1037 22.34 -22.81 -18.87
N CYS A 1038 23.11 -22.09 -19.69
CA CYS A 1038 22.65 -20.92 -20.44
C CYS A 1038 21.55 -21.23 -21.47
N VAL A 1039 20.51 -20.39 -21.48
CA VAL A 1039 19.52 -20.36 -22.55
C VAL A 1039 20.17 -19.68 -23.75
N HIS A 1040 20.42 -20.43 -24.83
CA HIS A 1040 21.19 -19.93 -25.96
C HIS A 1040 20.45 -18.82 -26.71
N GLN A 1041 21.06 -17.63 -26.81
CA GLN A 1041 20.53 -16.46 -27.51
C GLN A 1041 21.49 -15.94 -28.59
N PRO A 1042 20.99 -15.50 -29.76
CA PRO A 1042 21.85 -15.03 -30.85
C PRO A 1042 22.51 -13.68 -30.57
N GLU A 1043 21.78 -12.73 -29.98
CA GLU A 1043 22.26 -11.37 -29.74
C GLU A 1043 23.02 -11.24 -28.41
N LYS A 1044 24.03 -10.36 -28.35
CA LYS A 1044 24.86 -10.14 -27.15
C LYS A 1044 24.04 -9.58 -25.96
N TRP A 1045 23.16 -8.61 -26.21
CA TRP A 1045 22.33 -7.99 -25.18
C TRP A 1045 21.27 -8.96 -24.63
N ARG A 1046 20.73 -9.88 -25.45
CA ARG A 1046 19.84 -10.95 -24.97
C ARG A 1046 20.57 -11.92 -24.06
N ARG A 1047 21.83 -12.26 -24.39
CA ARG A 1047 22.68 -13.12 -23.54
C ARG A 1047 22.92 -12.51 -22.17
N ALA A 1048 23.14 -11.19 -22.06
CA ALA A 1048 23.34 -10.55 -20.76
C ALA A 1048 22.17 -10.82 -19.80
N VAL A 1049 20.92 -10.66 -20.26
CA VAL A 1049 19.70 -10.91 -19.46
C VAL A 1049 19.44 -12.41 -19.26
N ALA A 1050 19.70 -13.24 -20.27
CA ALA A 1050 19.52 -14.69 -20.17
C ALA A 1050 20.54 -15.35 -19.21
N ASP A 1051 21.78 -14.88 -19.21
CA ASP A 1051 22.90 -15.50 -18.47
C ASP A 1051 22.99 -14.98 -17.03
N ALA A 1052 22.42 -13.82 -16.71
CA ALA A 1052 22.50 -13.23 -15.37
C ALA A 1052 22.05 -14.18 -14.23
N PRO A 1053 20.89 -14.88 -14.36
CA PRO A 1053 20.43 -15.80 -13.33
C PRO A 1053 21.34 -17.03 -13.21
N VAL A 1054 21.94 -17.47 -14.33
CA VAL A 1054 22.91 -18.57 -14.37
C VAL A 1054 24.18 -18.19 -13.63
N VAL A 1055 24.67 -16.97 -13.84
CA VAL A 1055 25.85 -16.45 -13.13
C VAL A 1055 25.60 -16.40 -11.62
N ALA A 1056 24.45 -15.87 -11.19
CA ALA A 1056 24.09 -15.81 -9.78
C ALA A 1056 23.96 -17.21 -9.17
N ALA A 1057 23.32 -18.16 -9.86
CA ALA A 1057 23.14 -19.53 -9.38
C ALA A 1057 24.48 -20.28 -9.27
N LEU A 1058 25.41 -20.09 -10.21
CA LEU A 1058 26.76 -20.66 -10.14
C LEU A 1058 27.59 -20.04 -9.01
N ALA A 1059 27.51 -18.72 -8.82
CA ALA A 1059 28.19 -18.03 -7.73
C ALA A 1059 27.70 -18.54 -6.37
N CYS A 1060 26.38 -18.65 -6.19
CA CYS A 1060 25.75 -19.22 -5.01
C CYS A 1060 26.15 -20.69 -4.76
N SER A 1061 26.11 -21.53 -5.80
CA SER A 1061 26.36 -22.97 -5.63
C SER A 1061 27.83 -23.30 -5.37
N LEU A 1062 28.75 -22.57 -6.00
CA LEU A 1062 30.18 -22.89 -6.00
C LEU A 1062 31.02 -21.92 -5.14
N GLY A 1063 30.39 -20.92 -4.49
CA GLY A 1063 31.08 -19.92 -3.69
C GLY A 1063 32.01 -19.01 -4.50
N ILE A 1064 31.64 -18.67 -5.74
CA ILE A 1064 32.46 -17.80 -6.60
C ILE A 1064 32.27 -16.35 -6.15
N HIS A 1065 33.34 -15.70 -5.70
CA HIS A 1065 33.31 -14.28 -5.36
C HIS A 1065 33.17 -13.43 -6.63
N LEU A 1066 32.12 -12.61 -6.68
CA LEU A 1066 31.93 -11.58 -7.71
C LEU A 1066 32.40 -10.22 -7.19
N GLU A 1067 33.09 -9.46 -8.04
CA GLU A 1067 33.53 -8.10 -7.69
C GLU A 1067 32.33 -7.15 -7.61
N ARG A 1068 32.46 -6.04 -6.87
CA ARG A 1068 31.35 -5.07 -6.68
C ARG A 1068 30.68 -4.60 -7.99
N PRO A 1069 31.42 -4.29 -9.09
CA PRO A 1069 30.78 -3.91 -10.35
C PRO A 1069 29.88 -5.03 -10.92
N ASP A 1070 30.30 -6.29 -10.79
CA ASP A 1070 29.53 -7.44 -11.28
C ASP A 1070 28.23 -7.63 -10.48
N VAL A 1071 28.28 -7.43 -9.16
CA VAL A 1071 27.09 -7.48 -8.29
C VAL A 1071 26.09 -6.39 -8.69
N ILE A 1072 26.56 -5.17 -8.95
CA ILE A 1072 25.71 -4.05 -9.37
C ILE A 1072 25.09 -4.32 -10.75
N TYR A 1073 25.84 -4.88 -11.70
CA TYR A 1073 25.30 -5.29 -12.99
C TYR A 1073 24.24 -6.39 -12.84
N LEU A 1074 24.48 -7.41 -12.01
CA LEU A 1074 23.49 -8.46 -11.76
C LEU A 1074 22.21 -7.90 -11.15
N ARG A 1075 22.30 -6.95 -10.22
CA ARG A 1075 21.14 -6.25 -9.66
C ARG A 1075 20.38 -5.47 -10.73
N ARG A 1076 21.09 -4.76 -11.61
CA ARG A 1076 20.47 -4.07 -12.76
C ARG A 1076 19.73 -5.03 -13.69
N LEU A 1077 20.33 -6.20 -13.96
CA LEU A 1077 19.73 -7.24 -14.80
C LEU A 1077 18.52 -7.88 -14.11
N ARG A 1078 18.55 -8.05 -12.79
CA ARG A 1078 17.40 -8.48 -11.99
C ARG A 1078 16.28 -7.45 -12.00
N ASN A 1079 16.58 -6.15 -11.84
CA ASN A 1079 15.55 -5.10 -11.89
C ASN A 1079 14.96 -4.92 -13.30
N PHE A 1080 15.71 -5.28 -14.35
CA PHE A 1080 15.19 -5.27 -15.72
C PHE A 1080 13.99 -6.20 -15.86
N ASP A 1081 14.04 -7.42 -15.35
CA ASP A 1081 12.85 -8.28 -15.20
C ASP A 1081 13.05 -9.23 -14.02
N ARG A 1082 12.47 -8.85 -12.87
CA ARG A 1082 12.64 -9.59 -11.61
C ARG A 1082 12.00 -10.97 -11.68
N HIS A 1083 10.89 -11.10 -12.40
CA HIS A 1083 10.18 -12.36 -12.56
C HIS A 1083 11.06 -13.40 -13.29
N TRP A 1084 11.57 -13.04 -14.47
CA TRP A 1084 12.52 -13.87 -15.22
C TRP A 1084 13.75 -14.19 -14.37
N PHE A 1085 14.36 -13.19 -13.74
CA PHE A 1085 15.60 -13.40 -13.01
C PHE A 1085 15.41 -14.38 -11.85
N ASP A 1086 14.44 -14.13 -10.98
CA ASP A 1086 14.22 -14.93 -9.77
C ASP A 1086 13.76 -16.36 -10.16
N PHE A 1087 12.89 -16.49 -11.18
CA PHE A 1087 12.45 -17.80 -11.71
C PHE A 1087 13.60 -18.60 -12.33
N ALA A 1088 14.35 -17.99 -13.26
CA ALA A 1088 15.44 -18.67 -13.96
C ALA A 1088 16.60 -19.01 -13.02
N TYR A 1089 16.86 -18.16 -12.01
CA TYR A 1089 17.81 -18.43 -10.94
C TYR A 1089 17.41 -19.70 -10.18
N ARG A 1090 16.14 -19.81 -9.76
CA ARG A 1090 15.60 -20.93 -9.00
C ARG A 1090 15.74 -22.25 -9.77
N VAL A 1091 15.25 -22.28 -11.00
CA VAL A 1091 15.33 -23.46 -11.87
C VAL A 1091 16.79 -23.83 -12.14
N THR A 1092 17.67 -22.85 -12.40
CA THR A 1092 19.08 -23.11 -12.65
C THR A 1092 19.80 -23.63 -11.41
N LEU A 1093 19.49 -23.09 -10.22
CA LEU A 1093 20.05 -23.54 -8.96
C LEU A 1093 19.67 -25.00 -8.67
N ALA A 1094 18.39 -25.36 -8.89
CA ALA A 1094 17.94 -26.76 -8.79
C ALA A 1094 18.74 -27.70 -9.71
N ARG A 1095 19.00 -27.27 -10.97
CA ARG A 1095 19.81 -28.03 -11.94
C ARG A 1095 21.27 -28.17 -11.51
N ILE A 1096 21.85 -27.15 -10.88
CA ILE A 1096 23.23 -27.22 -10.36
C ILE A 1096 23.30 -28.17 -9.17
N ILE A 1097 22.39 -28.04 -8.20
CA ILE A 1097 22.33 -28.90 -7.00
C ILE A 1097 22.19 -30.37 -7.43
N ALA A 1098 21.31 -30.67 -8.38
CA ALA A 1098 21.08 -32.05 -8.85
C ALA A 1098 22.30 -32.71 -9.54
N LYS A 1099 23.25 -31.92 -10.05
CA LYS A 1099 24.39 -32.40 -10.86
C LYS A 1099 25.74 -32.29 -10.15
N THR A 1100 25.79 -31.61 -9.03
CA THR A 1100 27.04 -31.30 -8.33
C THR A 1100 27.13 -32.13 -7.06
N PRO A 1101 28.26 -32.77 -6.76
CA PRO A 1101 28.44 -33.51 -5.52
C PRO A 1101 28.22 -32.64 -4.28
N ASP A 1102 27.55 -33.19 -3.26
CA ASP A 1102 27.21 -32.49 -2.02
C ASP A 1102 28.46 -31.93 -1.31
N ASP A 1103 29.59 -32.63 -1.34
CA ASP A 1103 30.85 -32.18 -0.70
C ASP A 1103 31.44 -30.91 -1.33
N VAL A 1104 31.13 -30.67 -2.61
CA VAL A 1104 31.50 -29.44 -3.32
C VAL A 1104 30.54 -28.31 -2.96
N LEU A 1105 29.22 -28.55 -3.01
CA LEU A 1105 28.19 -27.54 -2.70
C LEU A 1105 28.26 -27.08 -1.24
N LEU A 1106 28.56 -28.01 -0.35
CA LEU A 1106 28.67 -27.77 1.08
C LEU A 1106 30.09 -27.32 1.47
N GLY A 1107 31.06 -27.23 0.55
CA GLY A 1107 32.41 -26.76 0.85
C GLY A 1107 33.20 -27.66 1.82
N THR A 1108 32.94 -28.97 1.84
CA THR A 1108 33.62 -29.95 2.71
C THR A 1108 34.68 -30.79 1.99
N ALA A 1109 34.84 -30.61 0.67
CA ALA A 1109 35.90 -31.23 -0.09
C ALA A 1109 37.29 -30.79 0.41
N PRO A 1110 38.28 -31.70 0.55
CA PRO A 1110 39.63 -31.31 0.93
C PRO A 1110 40.24 -30.41 -0.16
N GLN A 1111 40.54 -29.16 0.19
CA GLN A 1111 41.21 -28.22 -0.70
C GLN A 1111 42.53 -28.83 -1.19
N LYS A 1112 42.57 -29.27 -2.45
CA LYS A 1112 43.85 -29.50 -3.12
C LYS A 1112 44.50 -28.13 -3.30
N ASN A 1113 45.55 -27.87 -2.51
CA ASN A 1113 46.43 -26.71 -2.61
C ASN A 1113 46.67 -26.29 -4.07
N SER A 1114 45.98 -25.23 -4.52
CA SER A 1114 46.46 -24.39 -5.62
C SER A 1114 46.85 -23.04 -5.03
N VAL A 1115 48.15 -22.91 -4.87
CA VAL A 1115 48.90 -21.78 -4.34
C VAL A 1115 48.54 -20.47 -5.09
N SER A 1116 48.14 -19.47 -4.29
CA SER A 1116 48.27 -18.02 -4.40
C SER A 1116 48.55 -17.36 -5.76
N HIS A 1117 47.76 -16.34 -6.10
CA HIS A 1117 48.26 -14.96 -6.18
C HIS A 1117 47.09 -13.98 -5.97
N CYS A 1118 47.12 -13.31 -4.80
CA CYS A 1118 46.41 -12.06 -4.53
C CYS A 1118 46.97 -10.92 -5.39
#